data_AF-A0A1V6SHN0-F1
#
_entry.id   AF-A0A1V6SHN0-F1
#
_cell.length_a   1.000
_cell.length_b   1.000
_cell.length_c   1.000
_cell.angle_alpha   90.00
_cell.angle_beta   90.00
_cell.angle_gamma   90.00
#
_symmetry.space_group_name_H-M   'P 1'
#
loop_
_entity.id
_entity.type
_entity.pdbx_description
1 polymer ?
#
loop_
_entity_poly.entity_id
_entity_poly.type
_entity_poly.pdbx_seq_one_letter_code
_entity_poly.pdbx_strand_id
1 'polypeptide(L)'
;MARIPDLIRDFKLETYFLPDCTVETVHRFQESDSASGQRLVTRLEHWRRQRRVGNGGFGSVWLEKCIQGGRPGDIQDGAVRAVKQIDKDTRFGSIDYNRELEAIAKFSHSRYERCFVKSFGWYEGPGQLFIAMEYLEIGDLFAYLYQKPLPPLPEAEAKEIAYQIIDGLCMMHENGFAHRDLKPNNILIKSHPPDKWWIKLADFGITKRIEESHGQSTTLKGTPRYFAPEIWGFAERGSAYAIDIWAVGEIVFEILTKKPAFATPGLLAGYKAKQDFPVTMLTDAGVSQPGVDFVLSLMCLRPNDRMTATSAISHAWIQSPMLQPLGSMRTIKGEPQVPSPATIMTEVSASWTTRTYSEAPEDVSHDMPSSTTTVELVNAAQDKTIVPQEKRKIHSPLGTRVPVIMQGQGQVETLEFRPAEFRSQHLTGDSFYRQKRYKEAETMFRQALQGREKTLGPDHEDTFYSAHSLGLSLYRQKCYEEAETVFRQALQGRDRVLGHSHEETLSSTHWLGLSLYHQKRYKEAEIEFRRALQGREETLGYNHKDTLYSANQLAMSLYDQDKYKEAETMSRRALEGREKLLGHDHEETLNSTHRLGLSLYYQKRYKVAAPMFRRALLGREKTLGYYHRHTLYSAYWLGLSLYYQKRYKEAETMLRRTLQGREKTLGHDHKETVNARECMDKAHTRALGL
;
A
#
# COMPACT_ATOMS: atom_id res chain seq x y z
N MET A 1 28.37 -8.52 16.38
CA MET A 1 27.46 -7.36 16.20
C MET A 1 28.15 -6.40 15.25
N ALA A 2 27.52 -6.03 14.13
CA ALA A 2 28.13 -5.05 13.21
C ALA A 2 28.29 -3.70 13.94
N ARG A 3 29.46 -3.08 13.83
CA ARG A 3 29.76 -1.78 14.43
C ARG A 3 28.94 -0.71 13.71
N ILE A 4 28.20 0.11 14.45
CA ILE A 4 27.45 1.24 13.88
C ILE A 4 28.47 2.21 13.24
N PRO A 5 28.30 2.59 11.96
CA PRO A 5 29.15 3.59 11.29
C PRO A 5 29.29 4.88 12.11
N ASP A 6 30.49 5.47 12.13
CA ASP A 6 30.77 6.68 12.91
C ASP A 6 29.82 7.83 12.53
N LEU A 7 29.52 7.99 11.24
CA LEU A 7 28.57 8.99 10.76
C LEU A 7 27.18 8.83 11.40
N ILE A 8 26.71 7.61 11.63
CA ILE A 8 25.41 7.34 12.26
C ILE A 8 25.52 7.60 13.76
N ARG A 9 26.61 7.16 14.40
CA ARG A 9 26.82 7.38 15.84
C ARG A 9 26.88 8.88 16.17
N ASP A 10 27.62 9.65 15.39
CA ASP A 10 27.82 11.08 15.62
C ASP A 10 26.55 11.90 15.28
N PHE A 11 25.63 11.30 14.52
CA PHE A 11 24.30 11.87 14.23
C PHE A 11 23.22 11.47 15.26
N LYS A 12 23.57 10.68 16.28
CA LYS A 12 22.65 10.27 17.35
C LYS A 12 22.50 11.39 18.38
N LEU A 13 21.26 11.74 18.69
CA LEU A 13 20.93 12.70 19.74
C LEU A 13 20.99 12.03 21.12
N GLU A 14 21.62 12.71 22.08
CA GLU A 14 21.60 12.30 23.48
C GLU A 14 20.25 12.72 24.08
N THR A 15 19.33 11.74 24.22
CA THR A 15 17.92 12.00 24.54
C THR A 15 17.50 11.36 25.87
N TYR A 16 16.71 12.11 26.63
CA TYR A 16 16.09 11.72 27.89
C TYR A 16 14.55 11.80 27.80
N PHE A 17 13.87 10.90 28.49
CA PHE A 17 12.41 10.89 28.63
C PHE A 17 12.05 11.19 30.08
N LEU A 18 11.24 12.22 30.33
CA LEU A 18 10.86 12.59 31.70
C LEU A 18 9.70 11.70 32.20
N PRO A 19 9.73 11.24 33.47
CA PRO A 19 8.70 10.35 34.02
C PRO A 19 7.29 10.95 34.11
N ASP A 20 7.20 12.28 34.13
CA ASP A 20 5.97 13.05 34.28
C ASP A 20 5.22 13.27 32.95
N CYS A 21 5.81 12.84 31.82
CA CYS A 21 5.30 13.01 30.46
C CYS A 21 4.95 14.46 30.09
N THR A 22 5.50 15.46 30.77
CA THR A 22 5.21 16.89 30.51
C THR A 22 5.92 17.41 29.25
N VAL A 23 6.96 16.68 28.83
CA VAL A 23 7.74 16.82 27.60
C VAL A 23 7.92 15.44 26.97
N GLU A 24 7.95 15.38 25.64
CA GLU A 24 8.14 14.12 24.92
C GLU A 24 9.62 13.70 24.98
N THR A 25 10.53 14.65 24.75
CA THR A 25 11.98 14.39 24.77
C THR A 25 12.75 15.59 25.28
N VAL A 26 13.84 15.33 26.01
CA VAL A 26 14.86 16.31 26.35
C VAL A 26 16.16 15.93 25.66
N HIS A 27 16.69 16.79 24.80
CA HIS A 27 17.96 16.55 24.11
C HIS A 27 19.09 17.32 24.78
N ARG A 28 20.22 16.65 25.02
CA ARG A 28 21.44 17.26 25.56
C ARG A 28 22.43 17.53 24.44
N PHE A 29 22.93 18.76 24.41
CA PHE A 29 24.02 19.18 23.54
C PHE A 29 25.21 19.65 24.37
N GLN A 30 26.40 19.24 23.95
CA GLN A 30 27.67 19.74 24.48
C GLN A 30 28.26 20.68 23.44
N GLU A 31 28.27 21.97 23.75
CA GLU A 31 28.66 23.03 22.81
C GLU A 31 29.74 23.91 23.45
N SER A 32 30.50 24.63 22.62
CA SER A 32 31.40 25.68 23.13
C SER A 32 30.69 27.03 23.00
N ASP A 33 30.75 27.84 24.04
CA ASP A 33 30.16 29.17 24.03
C ASP A 33 31.26 30.22 23.81
N SER A 34 31.40 30.60 22.55
CA SER A 34 32.36 31.64 22.13
C SER A 34 32.08 33.00 22.77
N ALA A 35 30.85 33.29 23.20
CA ALA A 35 30.48 34.57 23.81
C ALA A 35 30.88 34.64 25.29
N SER A 36 30.75 33.55 26.05
CA SER A 36 31.21 33.47 27.44
C SER A 36 32.67 32.98 27.60
N GLY A 37 33.30 32.55 26.52
CA GLY A 37 34.64 31.94 26.54
C GLY A 37 34.68 30.54 27.15
N GLN A 38 33.52 29.96 27.47
CA GLN A 38 33.43 28.62 28.04
C GLN A 38 33.61 27.55 26.97
N ARG A 39 34.59 26.66 27.19
CA ARG A 39 34.93 25.58 26.25
C ARG A 39 33.88 24.46 26.19
N LEU A 40 33.07 24.30 27.24
CA LEU A 40 32.03 23.28 27.32
C LEU A 40 30.83 23.83 28.10
N VAL A 41 29.70 23.99 27.40
CA VAL A 41 28.40 24.38 27.93
C VAL A 41 27.41 23.26 27.59
N THR A 42 26.60 22.88 28.58
CA THR A 42 25.52 21.90 28.37
C THR A 42 24.22 22.62 28.10
N ARG A 43 23.62 22.37 26.94
CA ARG A 43 22.32 22.91 26.56
C ARG A 43 21.29 21.79 26.53
N LEU A 44 20.14 22.02 27.16
CA LEU A 44 19.02 21.07 27.18
C LEU A 44 17.86 21.65 26.39
N GLU A 45 17.44 20.96 25.34
CA GLU A 45 16.23 21.32 24.59
C GLU A 45 15.06 20.45 25.01
N HIS A 46 13.97 21.08 25.44
CA HIS A 46 12.74 20.39 25.84
C HIS A 46 11.71 20.46 24.72
N TRP A 47 11.29 19.30 24.22
CA TRP A 47 10.37 19.20 23.09
C TRP A 47 9.04 18.59 23.52
N ARG A 48 7.94 19.23 23.09
CA ARG A 48 6.57 18.79 23.36
C ARG A 48 5.83 18.50 22.06
N ARG A 49 5.25 17.30 21.97
CA ARG A 49 4.38 16.88 20.87
C ARG A 49 3.12 17.75 20.80
N GLN A 50 2.81 18.22 19.61
CA GLN A 50 1.67 19.09 19.33
C GLN A 50 0.54 18.32 18.65
N ARG A 51 0.80 17.85 17.42
CA ARG A 51 -0.18 17.14 16.58
C ARG A 51 0.52 16.16 15.67
N ARG A 52 -0.21 15.15 15.20
CA ARG A 52 0.27 14.24 14.16
C ARG A 52 0.14 14.93 12.80
N VAL A 53 1.22 14.95 12.03
CA VAL A 53 1.31 15.59 10.70
C VAL A 53 1.11 14.57 9.59
N GLY A 54 1.58 13.34 9.79
CA GLY A 54 1.48 12.28 8.77
C GLY A 54 1.47 10.89 9.40
N ASN A 55 1.00 9.91 8.63
CA ASN A 55 1.04 8.50 8.98
C ASN A 55 1.32 7.68 7.71
N GLY A 56 2.42 6.94 7.67
CA GLY A 56 2.92 6.23 6.49
C GLY A 56 3.32 4.78 6.78
N GLY A 57 3.80 4.07 5.76
CA GLY A 57 4.12 2.64 5.84
C GLY A 57 5.26 2.26 6.81
N PHE A 58 6.04 3.25 7.24
CA PHE A 58 7.21 3.14 8.11
C PHE A 58 7.02 3.77 9.49
N GLY A 59 5.86 4.39 9.79
CA GLY A 59 5.66 5.05 11.08
C GLY A 59 4.76 6.29 11.05
N SER A 60 4.65 6.96 12.20
CA SER A 60 3.91 8.22 12.37
C SER A 60 4.85 9.42 12.39
N VAL A 61 4.44 10.55 11.82
CA VAL A 61 5.19 11.82 11.87
C VAL A 61 4.45 12.81 12.75
N TRP A 62 5.14 13.37 13.74
CA TRP A 62 4.60 14.29 14.73
C TRP A 62 5.24 15.67 14.62
N LEU A 63 4.43 16.71 14.78
CA LEU A 63 4.92 18.07 15.00
C LEU A 63 5.27 18.22 16.47
N GLU A 64 6.48 18.67 16.75
CA GLU A 64 6.93 18.99 18.10
C GLU A 64 7.37 20.44 18.18
N LYS A 65 7.11 21.07 19.32
CA LYS A 65 7.51 22.44 19.63
C LYS A 65 8.56 22.41 20.74
N CYS A 66 9.64 23.15 20.56
CA CYS A 66 10.61 23.41 21.61
C CYS A 66 9.99 24.39 22.61
N ILE A 67 9.92 23.98 23.87
CA ILE A 67 9.34 24.77 24.96
C ILE A 67 10.39 25.37 25.90
N GLN A 68 11.65 24.94 25.79
CA GLN A 68 12.77 25.44 26.59
C GLN A 68 14.11 25.10 25.92
N GLY A 69 15.08 26.02 25.97
CA GLY A 69 16.48 25.75 25.60
C GLY A 69 16.83 25.86 24.11
N GLY A 70 15.99 26.55 23.32
CA GLY A 70 16.31 26.89 21.92
C GLY A 70 17.55 27.78 21.79
N ARG A 71 18.21 27.76 20.62
CA ARG A 71 19.41 28.57 20.37
C ARG A 71 19.09 30.07 20.45
N PRO A 72 20.02 30.92 20.93
CA PRO A 72 19.91 32.36 20.76
C PRO A 72 19.98 32.71 19.26
N GLY A 73 18.88 33.19 18.70
CA GLY A 73 18.77 33.56 17.27
C GLY A 73 17.82 32.69 16.45
N ASP A 74 17.49 31.49 16.93
CA ASP A 74 16.28 30.78 16.50
C ASP A 74 15.10 31.41 17.26
N ILE A 75 13.99 31.70 16.56
CA ILE A 75 12.83 32.42 17.06
C ILE A 75 12.52 32.02 18.52
N GLN A 76 12.74 32.97 19.44
CA GLN A 76 12.45 32.86 20.87
C GLN A 76 11.08 32.22 21.07
N ASP A 77 10.99 31.19 21.92
CA ASP A 77 9.75 30.51 22.28
C ASP A 77 8.88 29.97 21.12
N GLY A 78 9.48 29.27 20.15
CA GLY A 78 8.63 28.46 19.29
C GLY A 78 9.20 27.66 18.13
N ALA A 79 10.47 27.28 18.18
CA ALA A 79 11.02 26.37 17.18
C ALA A 79 10.18 25.09 17.07
N VAL A 80 9.82 24.72 15.84
CA VAL A 80 9.05 23.50 15.54
C VAL A 80 9.87 22.54 14.69
N ARG A 81 9.62 21.26 14.89
CA ARG A 81 10.24 20.18 14.11
C ARG A 81 9.22 19.09 13.79
N ALA A 82 9.50 18.33 12.75
CA ALA A 82 8.85 17.06 12.51
C ALA A 82 9.68 15.92 13.14
N VAL A 83 9.01 14.95 13.74
CA VAL A 83 9.64 13.74 14.27
C VAL A 83 8.97 12.52 13.66
N LYS A 84 9.73 11.75 12.88
CA LYS A 84 9.30 10.45 12.35
C LYS A 84 9.57 9.38 13.40
N GLN A 85 8.53 8.70 13.84
CA GLN A 85 8.56 7.62 14.84
C GLN A 85 8.37 6.28 14.14
N ILE A 86 9.32 5.37 14.31
CA ILE A 86 9.42 4.07 13.64
C ILE A 86 9.49 2.96 14.71
N ASP A 87 8.64 1.94 14.62
CA ASP A 87 8.64 0.82 15.57
C ASP A 87 9.77 -0.17 15.26
N LYS A 88 10.61 -0.46 16.26
CA LYS A 88 11.73 -1.43 16.15
C LYS A 88 11.26 -2.87 16.21
N ASP A 89 10.23 -3.14 17.01
CA ASP A 89 9.57 -4.44 17.10
C ASP A 89 8.56 -4.60 15.97
N THR A 90 9.07 -4.86 14.77
CA THR A 90 8.23 -5.50 13.76
C THR A 90 8.16 -6.99 14.09
N ARG A 91 6.99 -7.62 13.90
CA ARG A 91 6.76 -9.06 14.18
C ARG A 91 7.62 -10.02 13.31
N PHE A 92 8.65 -9.51 12.61
CA PHE A 92 9.46 -10.17 11.58
C PHE A 92 10.98 -10.07 11.78
N GLY A 93 11.44 -9.69 12.99
CA GLY A 93 12.86 -9.59 13.32
C GLY A 93 13.39 -8.15 13.30
N SER A 94 14.63 -7.98 13.79
CA SER A 94 15.28 -6.66 13.90
C SER A 94 15.55 -6.07 12.51
N ILE A 95 14.93 -4.93 12.21
CA ILE A 95 15.23 -4.16 11.00
C ILE A 95 16.60 -3.48 11.17
N ASP A 96 17.49 -3.66 10.19
CA ASP A 96 18.75 -2.93 10.13
C ASP A 96 18.51 -1.51 9.58
N TYR A 97 18.29 -0.57 10.49
CA TYR A 97 18.07 0.85 10.18
C TYR A 97 19.34 1.61 9.80
N ASN A 98 20.52 1.00 9.90
CA ASN A 98 21.78 1.70 9.68
C ASN A 98 21.87 2.30 8.28
N ARG A 99 21.35 1.61 7.26
CA ARG A 99 21.38 2.10 5.87
C ARG A 99 20.51 3.34 5.65
N GLU A 100 19.32 3.38 6.27
CA GLU A 100 18.42 4.54 6.21
C GLU A 100 19.03 5.73 6.97
N LEU A 101 19.57 5.47 8.16
CA LEU A 101 20.22 6.49 8.98
C LEU A 101 21.50 7.05 8.33
N GLU A 102 22.25 6.23 7.60
CA GLU A 102 23.44 6.69 6.86
C GLU A 102 23.06 7.68 5.75
N ALA A 103 22.04 7.36 4.95
CA ALA A 103 21.55 8.25 3.91
C ALA A 103 21.03 9.57 4.52
N ILE A 104 20.21 9.47 5.57
CA ILE A 104 19.68 10.65 6.28
C ILE A 104 20.82 11.53 6.81
N ALA A 105 21.79 10.94 7.52
CA ALA A 105 22.92 11.69 8.06
C ALA A 105 23.73 12.36 6.96
N LYS A 106 24.01 11.64 5.86
CA LYS A 106 24.77 12.15 4.72
C LYS A 106 24.07 13.32 4.01
N PHE A 107 22.78 13.17 3.68
CA PHE A 107 22.02 14.19 2.96
C PHE A 107 21.48 15.31 3.86
N SER A 108 21.68 15.24 5.18
CA SER A 108 21.43 16.35 6.11
C SER A 108 22.59 17.36 6.19
N HIS A 109 23.73 17.06 5.56
CA HIS A 109 24.84 18.00 5.48
C HIS A 109 24.45 19.26 4.67
N SER A 110 24.91 20.43 5.11
CA SER A 110 24.62 21.74 4.49
C SER A 110 24.78 21.82 2.96
N ARG A 111 25.71 21.04 2.38
CA ARG A 111 25.93 20.97 0.92
C ARG A 111 24.74 20.40 0.14
N TYR A 112 23.86 19.66 0.80
CA TYR A 112 22.68 19.00 0.23
C TYR A 112 21.37 19.67 0.67
N GLU A 113 21.42 20.64 1.58
CA GLU A 113 20.26 21.29 2.22
C GLU A 113 19.29 21.95 1.21
N ARG A 114 19.77 22.26 0.01
CA ARG A 114 18.93 22.83 -1.05
C ARG A 114 17.94 21.81 -1.64
N CYS A 115 18.24 20.52 -1.60
CA CYS A 115 17.45 19.46 -2.25
C CYS A 115 16.75 18.51 -1.27
N PHE A 116 17.22 18.39 -0.03
CA PHE A 116 16.75 17.37 0.91
C PHE A 116 16.25 17.98 2.21
N VAL A 117 15.28 17.28 2.82
CA VAL A 117 14.81 17.59 4.16
C VAL A 117 15.93 17.32 5.17
N LYS A 118 16.33 18.38 5.87
CA LYS A 118 17.36 18.38 6.89
C LYS A 118 16.88 17.61 8.11
N SER A 119 17.60 16.54 8.46
CA SER A 119 17.46 15.92 9.77
C SER A 119 18.37 16.63 10.78
N PHE A 120 17.89 16.75 12.01
CA PHE A 120 18.66 17.25 13.14
C PHE A 120 19.36 16.12 13.91
N GLY A 121 19.08 14.86 13.58
CA GLY A 121 19.60 13.69 14.26
C GLY A 121 18.52 12.63 14.52
N TRP A 122 18.94 11.50 15.07
CA TRP A 122 18.08 10.38 15.43
C TRP A 122 18.26 9.98 16.89
N TYR A 123 17.25 9.37 17.49
CA TYR A 123 17.31 8.87 18.87
C TYR A 123 16.43 7.65 19.05
N GLU A 124 16.57 6.98 20.19
CA GLU A 124 15.92 5.71 20.46
C GLU A 124 15.13 5.79 21.76
N GLY A 125 13.90 5.30 21.71
CA GLY A 125 13.09 5.01 22.90
C GLY A 125 12.88 3.50 23.06
N PRO A 126 12.15 3.07 24.10
CA PRO A 126 11.78 1.67 24.29
C PRO A 126 11.01 1.14 23.07
N GLY A 127 11.61 0.22 22.31
CA GLY A 127 10.99 -0.39 21.13
C GLY A 127 10.81 0.53 19.91
N GLN A 128 11.36 1.75 19.92
CA GLN A 128 11.13 2.75 18.87
C GLN A 128 12.40 3.51 18.46
N LEU A 129 12.47 3.89 17.19
CA LEU A 129 13.47 4.73 16.56
C LEU A 129 12.81 6.05 16.14
N PHE A 130 13.45 7.17 16.40
CA PHE A 130 12.95 8.50 16.08
C PHE A 130 13.96 9.27 15.25
N ILE A 131 13.47 10.00 14.24
CA ILE A 131 14.28 10.89 13.41
C ILE A 131 13.67 12.28 13.49
N ALA A 132 14.43 13.24 14.04
CA ALA A 132 14.06 14.65 14.10
C ALA A 132 14.46 15.35 12.81
N MET A 133 13.57 16.17 12.24
CA MET A 133 13.78 16.85 10.96
C MET A 133 13.10 18.20 10.90
N GLU A 134 13.55 19.05 9.97
CA GLU A 134 12.90 20.34 9.72
C GLU A 134 11.41 20.14 9.39
N TYR A 135 10.57 21.04 9.90
CA TYR A 135 9.15 21.03 9.59
C TYR A 135 8.87 21.98 8.42
N LEU A 136 8.24 21.45 7.36
CA LEU A 136 7.79 22.22 6.21
C LEU A 136 6.27 22.36 6.29
N GLU A 137 5.80 23.57 6.58
CA GLU A 137 4.40 23.84 6.95
C GLU A 137 3.41 23.58 5.82
N ILE A 138 3.82 23.84 4.57
CA ILE A 138 2.98 23.67 3.37
C ILE A 138 2.62 22.19 3.16
N GLY A 139 3.48 21.26 3.59
CA GLY A 139 3.28 19.83 3.45
C GLY A 139 3.83 19.26 2.15
N ASP A 140 3.24 18.17 1.67
CA ASP A 140 3.72 17.41 0.52
C ASP A 140 3.02 17.78 -0.80
N LEU A 141 3.68 17.45 -1.91
CA LEU A 141 3.20 17.75 -3.26
C LEU A 141 1.90 17.01 -3.59
N PHE A 142 1.69 15.80 -3.06
CA PHE A 142 0.41 15.09 -3.26
C PHE A 142 -0.75 15.88 -2.66
N ALA A 143 -0.61 16.32 -1.41
CA ALA A 143 -1.60 17.15 -0.73
C ALA A 143 -1.85 18.45 -1.50
N TYR A 144 -0.80 19.12 -1.97
CA TYR A 144 -0.90 20.35 -2.74
C TYR A 144 -1.69 20.15 -4.05
N LEU A 145 -1.42 19.06 -4.76
CA LEU A 145 -2.11 18.74 -6.01
C LEU A 145 -3.57 18.33 -5.79
N TYR A 146 -3.93 17.63 -4.72
CA TYR A 146 -5.26 16.99 -4.64
C TYR A 146 -6.19 17.50 -3.54
N GLN A 147 -5.71 18.19 -2.50
CA GLN A 147 -6.60 18.67 -1.43
C GLN A 147 -7.38 19.92 -1.83
N LYS A 148 -6.88 20.69 -2.79
CA LYS A 148 -7.56 21.85 -3.36
C LYS A 148 -8.00 21.53 -4.80
N PRO A 149 -9.16 22.02 -5.26
CA PRO A 149 -9.64 21.83 -6.63
C PRO A 149 -8.87 22.74 -7.61
N LEU A 150 -7.55 22.64 -7.61
CA LEU A 150 -6.68 23.37 -8.52
C LEU A 150 -6.61 22.64 -9.86
N PRO A 151 -6.46 23.37 -10.98
CA PRO A 151 -6.14 22.75 -12.27
C PRO A 151 -4.77 22.03 -12.22
N PRO A 152 -4.38 21.28 -13.27
CA PRO A 152 -2.99 20.88 -13.46
C PRO A 152 -2.05 22.08 -13.41
N LEU A 153 -0.81 21.88 -12.96
CA LEU A 153 0.12 23.00 -12.88
C LEU A 153 0.55 23.42 -14.29
N PRO A 154 0.73 24.74 -14.52
CA PRO A 154 1.32 25.22 -15.76
C PRO A 154 2.66 24.54 -16.05
N GLU A 155 2.96 24.32 -17.33
CA GLU A 155 4.18 23.63 -17.76
C GLU A 155 5.46 24.27 -17.20
N ALA A 156 5.47 25.60 -17.05
CA ALA A 156 6.59 26.34 -16.45
C ALA A 156 6.84 25.95 -14.98
N GLU A 157 5.77 25.79 -14.19
CA GLU A 157 5.87 25.37 -12.79
C GLU A 157 6.24 23.89 -12.69
N ALA A 158 5.65 23.04 -13.54
CA ALA A 158 5.99 21.62 -13.62
C ALA A 158 7.49 21.42 -13.93
N LYS A 159 8.04 22.23 -14.82
CA LYS A 159 9.47 22.25 -15.15
C LYS A 159 10.34 22.63 -13.96
N GLU A 160 9.95 23.65 -13.20
CA GLU A 160 10.70 24.09 -12.01
C GLU A 160 10.75 23.01 -10.93
N ILE A 161 9.63 22.32 -10.70
CA ILE A 161 9.56 21.17 -9.79
C ILE A 161 10.38 19.99 -10.33
N ALA A 162 10.23 19.65 -11.61
CA ALA A 162 10.96 18.54 -12.25
C ALA A 162 12.48 18.74 -12.16
N TYR A 163 12.97 19.96 -12.44
CA TYR A 163 14.38 20.31 -12.30
C TYR A 163 14.89 20.03 -10.89
N GLN A 164 14.17 20.49 -9.86
CA GLN A 164 14.59 20.30 -8.47
C GLN A 164 14.58 18.83 -8.02
N ILE A 165 13.61 18.04 -8.49
CA ILE A 165 13.59 16.58 -8.24
C ILE A 165 14.81 15.91 -8.87
N ILE A 166 15.09 16.21 -10.13
CA ILE A 166 16.20 15.60 -10.89
C ILE A 166 17.54 15.99 -10.32
N ASP A 167 17.71 17.26 -9.95
CA ASP A 167 18.93 17.75 -9.32
C ASP A 167 19.19 17.08 -7.96
N GLY A 168 18.14 16.83 -7.16
CA GLY A 168 18.22 15.98 -5.98
C GLY A 168 18.64 14.54 -6.32
N LEU A 169 18.06 13.93 -7.36
CA LEU A 169 18.45 12.58 -7.80
C LEU A 169 19.89 12.52 -8.33
N CYS A 170 20.39 13.52 -9.05
CA CYS A 170 21.79 13.62 -9.44
C CYS A 170 22.70 13.51 -8.22
N MET A 171 22.42 14.29 -7.17
CA MET A 171 23.19 14.22 -5.91
C MET A 171 23.12 12.85 -5.24
N MET A 172 21.95 12.19 -5.26
CA MET A 172 21.83 10.84 -4.71
C MET A 172 22.64 9.82 -5.52
N HIS A 173 22.46 9.82 -6.84
CA HIS A 173 23.03 8.84 -7.77
C HIS A 173 24.56 8.96 -7.82
N GLU A 174 25.12 10.18 -7.82
CA GLU A 174 26.56 10.46 -7.72
C GLU A 174 27.17 9.92 -6.42
N ASN A 175 26.37 9.84 -5.36
CA ASN A 175 26.80 9.34 -4.06
C ASN A 175 26.50 7.84 -3.85
N GLY A 176 26.03 7.13 -4.89
CA GLY A 176 25.74 5.70 -4.82
C GLY A 176 24.40 5.34 -4.16
N PHE A 177 23.48 6.30 -4.01
CA PHE A 177 22.17 6.13 -3.42
C PHE A 177 21.07 6.24 -4.48
N ALA A 178 20.04 5.39 -4.36
CA ALA A 178 18.80 5.49 -5.14
C ALA A 178 17.62 5.66 -4.18
N HIS A 179 16.62 6.47 -4.53
CA HIS A 179 15.49 6.80 -3.68
C HIS A 179 14.53 5.61 -3.49
N ARG A 180 14.14 4.95 -4.60
CA ARG A 180 13.33 3.72 -4.69
C ARG A 180 11.86 3.79 -4.24
N ASP A 181 11.44 4.88 -3.59
CA ASP A 181 10.03 5.17 -3.27
C ASP A 181 9.67 6.62 -3.62
N LEU A 182 10.15 7.11 -4.77
CA LEU A 182 9.86 8.49 -5.17
C LEU A 182 8.38 8.62 -5.58
N LYS A 183 7.69 9.58 -4.98
CA LYS A 183 6.27 9.89 -5.19
C LYS A 183 5.95 11.29 -4.66
N PRO A 184 4.83 11.91 -5.05
CA PRO A 184 4.49 13.26 -4.59
C PRO A 184 4.37 13.41 -3.06
N ASN A 185 4.03 12.33 -2.33
CA ASN A 185 4.02 12.35 -0.85
C ASN A 185 5.40 12.51 -0.21
N ASN A 186 6.47 12.16 -0.94
CA ASN A 186 7.85 12.21 -0.46
C ASN A 186 8.58 13.47 -0.99
N ILE A 187 7.83 14.41 -1.56
CA ILE A 187 8.32 15.71 -2.03
C ILE A 187 7.63 16.78 -1.19
N LEU A 188 8.37 17.39 -0.26
CA LEU A 188 7.85 18.43 0.61
C LEU A 188 8.08 19.81 0.00
N ILE A 189 7.15 20.73 0.26
CA ILE A 189 7.16 22.07 -0.30
C ILE A 189 7.63 23.06 0.77
N LYS A 190 8.70 23.80 0.47
CA LYS A 190 9.22 24.89 1.29
C LYS A 190 8.67 26.25 0.87
N SER A 191 8.52 26.48 -0.44
CA SER A 191 7.84 27.65 -1.00
C SER A 191 7.20 27.32 -2.34
N HIS A 192 6.18 28.08 -2.72
CA HIS A 192 5.46 27.99 -3.99
C HIS A 192 4.91 29.38 -4.38
N PRO A 193 4.37 29.57 -5.59
CA PRO A 193 3.84 30.85 -6.04
C PRO A 193 2.92 31.53 -5.02
N PRO A 194 3.10 32.85 -4.75
CA PRO A 194 3.82 33.83 -5.58
C PRO A 194 5.35 33.80 -5.50
N ASP A 195 5.93 33.06 -4.55
CA ASP A 195 7.38 32.82 -4.49
C ASP A 195 7.81 31.74 -5.49
N LYS A 196 9.11 31.58 -5.70
CA LYS A 196 9.63 30.46 -6.50
C LYS A 196 9.30 29.12 -5.85
N TRP A 197 9.09 28.10 -6.68
CA TRP A 197 8.99 26.73 -6.18
C TRP A 197 10.28 26.37 -5.47
N TRP A 198 10.18 25.88 -4.24
CA TRP A 198 11.28 25.25 -3.53
C TRP A 198 10.77 23.96 -2.93
N ILE A 199 11.15 22.83 -3.51
CA ILE A 199 10.83 21.50 -3.01
C ILE A 199 12.04 20.86 -2.32
N LYS A 200 11.77 19.92 -1.41
CA LYS A 200 12.77 19.10 -0.75
C LYS A 200 12.35 17.64 -0.78
N LEU A 201 13.26 16.76 -1.18
CA LEU A 201 13.07 15.31 -1.15
C LEU A 201 13.14 14.81 0.30
N ALA A 202 12.21 13.92 0.64
CA ALA A 202 12.02 13.37 1.97
C ALA A 202 11.87 11.85 1.94
N ASP A 203 11.90 11.23 3.12
CA ASP A 203 11.60 9.81 3.36
C ASP A 203 12.48 8.82 2.57
N PHE A 204 13.76 8.77 2.95
CA PHE A 204 14.77 7.83 2.45
C PHE A 204 14.57 6.36 2.89
N GLY A 205 13.38 5.97 3.38
CA GLY A 205 13.09 4.71 4.08
C GLY A 205 13.37 3.41 3.31
N ILE A 206 13.86 3.50 2.07
CA ILE A 206 14.17 2.37 1.18
C ILE A 206 15.54 2.54 0.48
N THR A 207 16.33 3.56 0.81
CA THR A 207 17.63 3.76 0.16
C THR A 207 18.60 2.62 0.50
N LYS A 208 19.05 1.85 -0.49
CA LYS A 208 20.14 0.88 -0.36
C LYS A 208 21.32 1.32 -1.23
N ARG A 209 22.55 1.26 -0.69
CA ARG A 209 23.79 1.27 -1.50
C ARG A 209 23.73 0.13 -2.52
N ILE A 210 24.15 0.40 -3.76
CA ILE A 210 24.09 -0.59 -4.87
C ILE A 210 25.29 -1.55 -4.85
N GLU A 211 26.41 -1.18 -4.23
CA GLU A 211 27.68 -1.91 -4.37
C GLU A 211 27.84 -3.19 -3.55
N GLU A 212 26.86 -3.57 -2.71
CA GLU A 212 26.91 -4.82 -1.95
C GLU A 212 25.59 -5.58 -2.00
N SER A 213 25.21 -6.09 -3.18
CA SER A 213 24.36 -7.28 -3.28
C SER A 213 24.19 -7.75 -4.73
N HIS A 214 24.89 -8.82 -5.08
CA HIS A 214 24.36 -9.90 -5.94
C HIS A 214 23.30 -10.75 -5.18
N GLY A 215 22.84 -10.27 -4.02
CA GLY A 215 21.83 -10.89 -3.17
C GLY A 215 20.41 -10.43 -3.50
N GLN A 216 19.55 -11.40 -3.72
CA GLN A 216 18.12 -11.26 -3.96
C GLN A 216 17.46 -10.37 -2.88
N SER A 217 16.76 -9.32 -3.31
CA SER A 217 15.89 -8.54 -2.43
C SER A 217 14.44 -9.01 -2.61
N THR A 218 13.87 -9.60 -1.56
CA THR A 218 12.55 -10.26 -1.49
C THR A 218 11.39 -9.37 -1.05
N THR A 219 11.55 -8.03 -1.07
CA THR A 219 10.48 -7.11 -0.65
C THR A 219 10.24 -6.07 -1.74
N LEU A 220 9.14 -6.20 -2.48
CA LEU A 220 8.63 -5.16 -3.37
C LEU A 220 8.10 -4.03 -2.46
N LYS A 221 8.75 -2.86 -2.46
CA LYS A 221 8.36 -1.74 -1.60
C LYS A 221 8.17 -0.47 -2.42
N GLY A 222 7.08 0.25 -2.14
CA GLY A 222 6.70 1.56 -2.67
C GLY A 222 5.24 1.60 -3.14
N THR A 223 4.78 2.73 -3.67
CA THR A 223 3.39 2.90 -4.11
C THR A 223 3.19 2.39 -5.55
N PRO A 224 2.34 1.37 -5.80
CA PRO A 224 2.17 0.71 -7.10
C PRO A 224 2.04 1.63 -8.33
N ARG A 225 1.43 2.81 -8.16
CA ARG A 225 1.24 3.80 -9.24
C ARG A 225 2.55 4.31 -9.85
N TYR A 226 3.61 4.44 -9.05
CA TYR A 226 4.89 5.00 -9.49
C TYR A 226 5.93 3.92 -9.82
N PHE A 227 5.52 2.65 -9.83
CA PHE A 227 6.41 1.53 -10.10
C PHE A 227 6.73 1.41 -11.57
N ALA A 228 8.03 1.33 -11.85
CA ALA A 228 8.55 1.07 -13.16
C ALA A 228 8.13 -0.32 -13.69
N PRO A 229 8.02 -0.51 -15.02
CA PRO A 229 7.62 -1.76 -15.66
C PRO A 229 8.39 -3.00 -15.16
N GLU A 230 9.69 -2.89 -14.91
CA GLU A 230 10.55 -3.96 -14.43
C GLU A 230 10.26 -4.41 -13.00
N ILE A 231 9.64 -3.56 -12.17
CA ILE A 231 9.15 -3.95 -10.85
C ILE A 231 7.95 -4.89 -11.00
N TRP A 232 7.12 -4.67 -12.02
CA TRP A 232 5.98 -5.51 -12.39
C TRP A 232 6.36 -6.73 -13.26
N GLY A 233 7.62 -6.87 -13.65
CA GLY A 233 8.06 -7.91 -14.59
C GLY A 233 7.67 -7.65 -16.04
N PHE A 234 7.27 -6.43 -16.38
CA PHE A 234 6.96 -6.04 -17.75
C PHE A 234 8.21 -5.78 -18.61
N ALA A 235 9.35 -5.49 -17.98
CA ALA A 235 10.66 -5.35 -18.62
C ALA A 235 11.75 -6.10 -17.83
N GLU A 236 12.93 -6.27 -18.42
CA GLU A 236 14.11 -6.79 -17.73
C GLU A 236 14.50 -5.89 -16.54
N ARG A 237 15.09 -6.48 -15.50
CA ARG A 237 15.49 -5.71 -14.31
C ARG A 237 16.59 -4.70 -14.65
N GLY A 238 16.30 -3.42 -14.39
CA GLY A 238 17.24 -2.32 -14.54
C GLY A 238 17.97 -1.94 -13.24
N SER A 239 18.76 -0.87 -13.33
CA SER A 239 19.38 -0.26 -12.16
C SER A 239 18.33 0.40 -11.25
N ALA A 240 18.64 0.53 -9.96
CA ALA A 240 17.75 1.27 -9.04
C ALA A 240 17.61 2.75 -9.42
N TYR A 241 18.57 3.31 -10.16
CA TYR A 241 18.50 4.66 -10.70
C TYR A 241 17.43 4.77 -11.79
N ALA A 242 17.34 3.78 -12.69
CA ALA A 242 16.32 3.76 -13.75
C ALA A 242 14.89 3.67 -13.20
N ILE A 243 14.71 3.10 -12.01
CA ILE A 243 13.44 3.08 -11.29
C ILE A 243 13.07 4.49 -10.81
N ASP A 244 14.02 5.23 -10.23
CA ASP A 244 13.78 6.62 -9.80
C ASP A 244 13.40 7.50 -11.00
N ILE A 245 14.07 7.33 -12.13
CA ILE A 245 13.80 8.08 -13.36
C ILE A 245 12.39 7.84 -13.88
N TRP A 246 11.91 6.58 -13.87
CA TRP A 246 10.52 6.29 -14.23
C TRP A 246 9.54 7.02 -13.30
N ALA A 247 9.80 7.00 -11.99
CA ALA A 247 8.95 7.67 -11.01
C ALA A 247 8.92 9.19 -11.23
N VAL A 248 10.02 9.81 -11.64
CA VAL A 248 10.02 11.23 -12.06
C VAL A 248 9.09 11.44 -13.26
N GLY A 249 9.16 10.57 -14.27
CA GLY A 249 8.27 10.63 -15.43
C GLY A 249 6.79 10.60 -15.06
N GLU A 250 6.39 9.66 -14.19
CA GLU A 250 5.01 9.59 -13.66
C GLU A 250 4.62 10.85 -12.89
N ILE A 251 5.51 11.38 -12.04
CA ILE A 251 5.24 12.59 -11.25
C ILE A 251 5.06 13.80 -12.17
N VAL A 252 5.93 13.98 -13.17
CA VAL A 252 5.83 15.08 -14.13
C VAL A 252 4.55 14.97 -14.96
N PHE A 253 4.22 13.78 -15.45
CA PHE A 253 2.96 13.52 -16.13
C PHE A 253 1.76 13.86 -15.25
N GLU A 254 1.79 13.46 -13.97
CA GLU A 254 0.71 13.71 -13.01
C GLU A 254 0.55 15.21 -12.70
N ILE A 255 1.65 15.95 -12.57
CA ILE A 255 1.62 17.41 -12.36
C ILE A 255 0.97 18.11 -13.57
N LEU A 256 1.34 17.71 -14.78
CA LEU A 256 0.90 18.32 -16.03
C LEU A 256 -0.55 17.98 -16.39
N THR A 257 -1.06 16.82 -15.95
CA THR A 257 -2.37 16.32 -16.40
C THR A 257 -3.40 16.10 -15.28
N LYS A 258 -2.98 16.14 -14.01
CA LYS A 258 -3.76 15.68 -12.82
C LYS A 258 -4.24 14.22 -12.92
N LYS A 259 -3.66 13.44 -13.82
CA LYS A 259 -4.00 12.04 -14.06
C LYS A 259 -2.70 11.23 -14.09
N PRO A 260 -2.70 9.97 -13.63
CA PRO A 260 -1.56 9.09 -13.83
C PRO A 260 -1.39 8.77 -15.33
N ALA A 261 -0.15 8.52 -15.78
CA ALA A 261 0.09 8.07 -17.16
C ALA A 261 -0.61 6.73 -17.39
N PHE A 262 -0.44 5.82 -16.43
CA PHE A 262 -1.10 4.52 -16.44
C PHE A 262 -1.98 4.37 -15.19
N ALA A 263 -3.26 4.73 -15.33
CA ALA A 263 -4.23 4.61 -14.23
C ALA A 263 -4.39 3.20 -13.67
N THR A 264 -4.07 2.19 -14.50
CA THR A 264 -4.05 0.78 -14.11
C THR A 264 -2.81 0.09 -14.69
N PRO A 265 -2.29 -0.97 -14.04
CA PRO A 265 -1.26 -1.83 -14.63
C PRO A 265 -1.66 -2.41 -16.00
N GLY A 266 -2.97 -2.55 -16.30
CA GLY A 266 -3.46 -2.95 -17.61
C GLY A 266 -3.16 -1.92 -18.71
N LEU A 267 -3.23 -0.62 -18.42
CA LEU A 267 -2.81 0.42 -19.37
C LEU A 267 -1.29 0.38 -19.60
N LEU A 268 -0.52 0.10 -18.55
CA LEU A 268 0.93 -0.11 -18.66
C LEU A 268 1.28 -1.36 -19.49
N ALA A 269 0.52 -2.45 -19.33
CA ALA A 269 0.64 -3.64 -20.18
C ALA A 269 0.23 -3.34 -21.64
N GLY A 270 -0.76 -2.48 -21.86
CA GLY A 270 -1.12 -1.95 -23.17
C GLY A 270 0.02 -1.18 -23.83
N TYR A 271 0.69 -0.31 -23.08
CA TYR A 271 1.91 0.38 -23.53
C TYR A 271 3.01 -0.62 -23.88
N LYS A 272 3.24 -1.66 -23.07
CA LYS A 272 4.18 -2.75 -23.43
C LYS A 272 3.82 -3.44 -24.76
N ALA A 273 2.54 -3.76 -24.94
CA ALA A 273 2.09 -4.56 -26.09
C ALA A 273 2.07 -3.76 -27.40
N LYS A 274 1.69 -2.47 -27.33
CA LYS A 274 1.47 -1.62 -28.51
C LYS A 274 2.53 -0.53 -28.70
N GLN A 275 3.40 -0.34 -27.71
CA GLN A 275 4.30 0.82 -27.60
C GLN A 275 3.58 2.17 -27.70
N ASP A 276 2.31 2.19 -27.28
CA ASP A 276 1.43 3.34 -27.37
C ASP A 276 1.39 4.06 -26.02
N PHE A 277 2.17 5.13 -25.90
CA PHE A 277 2.19 5.99 -24.72
C PHE A 277 1.03 7.00 -24.80
N PRO A 278 0.36 7.35 -23.69
CA PRO A 278 -0.79 8.27 -23.68
C PRO A 278 -0.38 9.74 -23.89
N VAL A 279 0.28 10.03 -25.01
CA VAL A 279 0.76 11.37 -25.40
C VAL A 279 -0.41 12.34 -25.56
N THR A 280 -1.58 11.86 -25.98
CA THR A 280 -2.79 12.68 -26.15
C THR A 280 -3.18 13.43 -24.88
N MET A 281 -2.98 12.82 -23.71
CA MET A 281 -3.27 13.47 -22.43
C MET A 281 -2.35 14.66 -22.14
N LEU A 282 -1.09 14.60 -22.59
CA LEU A 282 -0.14 15.69 -22.47
C LEU A 282 -0.45 16.79 -23.49
N THR A 283 -0.77 16.42 -24.74
CA THR A 283 -1.13 17.40 -25.77
C THR A 283 -2.44 18.11 -25.45
N ASP A 284 -3.44 17.40 -24.91
CA ASP A 284 -4.72 17.97 -24.47
C ASP A 284 -4.54 18.91 -23.27
N ALA A 285 -3.51 18.67 -22.44
CA ALA A 285 -3.10 19.55 -21.36
C ALA A 285 -2.26 20.76 -21.83
N GLY A 286 -2.00 20.88 -23.14
CA GLY A 286 -1.25 22.00 -23.72
C GLY A 286 0.26 21.92 -23.51
N VAL A 287 0.82 20.73 -23.22
CA VAL A 287 2.25 20.53 -23.01
C VAL A 287 3.02 20.70 -24.32
N SER A 288 4.10 21.47 -24.30
CA SER A 288 4.97 21.66 -25.47
C SER A 288 5.62 20.35 -25.94
N GLN A 289 5.98 20.27 -27.23
CA GLN A 289 6.65 19.08 -27.78
C GLN A 289 7.93 18.71 -27.00
N PRO A 290 8.82 19.64 -26.63
CA PRO A 290 9.96 19.31 -25.77
C PRO A 290 9.55 18.68 -24.43
N GLY A 291 8.42 19.10 -23.85
CA GLY A 291 7.88 18.53 -22.60
C GLY A 291 7.35 17.11 -22.79
N VAL A 292 6.67 16.85 -23.91
CA VAL A 292 6.26 15.49 -24.28
C VAL A 292 7.49 14.59 -24.47
N ASP A 293 8.48 15.03 -25.24
CA ASP A 293 9.71 14.29 -25.52
C ASP A 293 10.48 13.97 -24.22
N PHE A 294 10.48 14.92 -23.28
CA PHE A 294 11.08 14.74 -21.97
C PHE A 294 10.41 13.62 -21.18
N VAL A 295 9.07 13.66 -21.05
CA VAL A 295 8.32 12.63 -20.32
C VAL A 295 8.52 11.24 -20.96
N LEU A 296 8.47 11.16 -22.29
CA LEU A 296 8.72 9.91 -23.02
C LEU A 296 10.11 9.35 -22.75
N SER A 297 11.13 10.20 -22.74
CA SER A 297 12.53 9.80 -22.50
C SER A 297 12.77 9.29 -21.07
N LEU A 298 12.01 9.78 -20.09
CA LEU A 298 12.03 9.25 -18.71
C LEU A 298 11.27 7.92 -18.60
N MET A 299 10.24 7.71 -19.41
CA MET A 299 9.29 6.60 -19.33
C MET A 299 9.46 5.56 -20.44
N CYS A 300 10.70 5.38 -20.92
CA CYS A 300 11.05 4.27 -21.80
C CYS A 300 10.77 2.93 -21.10
N LEU A 301 10.16 1.99 -21.83
CA LEU A 301 9.78 0.69 -21.27
C LEU A 301 10.99 -0.08 -20.74
N ARG A 302 12.08 -0.14 -21.52
CA ARG A 302 13.34 -0.79 -21.11
C ARG A 302 14.14 0.16 -20.22
N PRO A 303 14.62 -0.28 -19.05
CA PRO A 303 15.36 0.60 -18.13
C PRO A 303 16.63 1.22 -18.73
N ASN A 304 17.33 0.50 -19.61
CA ASN A 304 18.56 0.97 -20.25
C ASN A 304 18.32 2.04 -21.33
N ASP A 305 17.08 2.18 -21.80
CA ASP A 305 16.70 3.22 -22.77
C ASP A 305 16.26 4.52 -22.07
N ARG A 306 16.05 4.48 -20.75
CA ARG A 306 15.68 5.68 -19.99
C ARG A 306 16.90 6.58 -19.83
N MET A 307 16.66 7.88 -19.80
CA MET A 307 17.69 8.84 -19.46
C MET A 307 18.25 8.58 -18.05
N THR A 308 19.49 8.97 -17.81
CA THR A 308 20.01 9.12 -16.44
C THR A 308 19.56 10.47 -15.85
N ALA A 309 19.68 10.65 -14.54
CA ALA A 309 19.41 11.95 -13.91
C ALA A 309 20.30 13.07 -14.52
N THR A 310 21.56 12.76 -14.80
CA THR A 310 22.52 13.67 -15.47
C THR A 310 22.11 14.01 -16.90
N SER A 311 21.56 13.05 -17.67
CA SER A 311 21.03 13.36 -18.99
C SER A 311 19.74 14.17 -18.91
N ALA A 312 18.88 13.87 -17.94
CA ALA A 312 17.60 14.56 -17.74
C ALA A 312 17.79 16.04 -17.35
N ILE A 313 18.78 16.37 -16.50
CA ILE A 313 19.06 17.76 -16.13
C ILE A 313 19.51 18.59 -17.34
N SER A 314 20.15 17.96 -18.33
CA SER A 314 20.64 18.60 -19.56
C SER A 314 19.60 18.57 -20.69
N HIS A 315 18.42 18.00 -20.47
CA HIS A 315 17.41 17.87 -21.51
C HIS A 315 16.89 19.23 -21.97
N ALA A 316 16.59 19.35 -23.28
CA ALA A 316 16.16 20.60 -23.90
C ALA A 316 14.96 21.23 -23.18
N TRP A 317 13.99 20.43 -22.73
CA TRP A 317 12.84 20.94 -21.97
C TRP A 317 13.24 21.63 -20.67
N ILE A 318 14.17 21.05 -19.90
CA ILE A 318 14.67 21.59 -18.63
C ILE A 318 15.53 22.84 -18.88
N GLN A 319 16.38 22.81 -19.90
CA GLN A 319 17.29 23.90 -20.24
C GLN A 319 16.63 25.06 -21.02
N SER A 320 15.44 24.84 -21.58
CA SER A 320 14.74 25.86 -22.35
C SER A 320 14.40 27.07 -21.47
N PRO A 321 14.82 28.29 -21.87
CA PRO A 321 14.53 29.49 -21.10
C PRO A 321 13.03 29.66 -20.92
N MET A 322 12.62 30.05 -19.71
CA MET A 322 11.22 30.30 -19.39
C MET A 322 10.69 31.44 -20.26
N LEU A 323 9.98 31.11 -21.34
CA LEU A 323 9.11 32.09 -22.00
C LEU A 323 7.99 32.38 -21.00
N GLN A 324 7.99 33.60 -20.45
CA GLN A 324 6.87 34.08 -19.64
C GLN A 324 5.59 34.02 -20.49
N PRO A 325 4.41 33.79 -19.87
CA PRO A 325 3.14 33.91 -20.58
C PRO A 325 3.06 35.29 -21.23
N LEU A 326 2.56 35.37 -22.46
CA LEU A 326 2.26 36.61 -23.16
C LEU A 326 1.25 37.45 -22.34
N GLY A 327 1.77 38.25 -21.43
CA GLY A 327 1.07 39.38 -20.84
C GLY A 327 1.20 40.57 -21.77
N SER A 328 0.06 41.06 -22.23
CA SER A 328 -0.13 42.39 -22.82
C SER A 328 0.48 42.63 -24.21
N MET A 329 -0.40 42.79 -25.19
CA MET A 329 -0.10 43.48 -26.45
C MET A 329 0.53 44.85 -26.13
N ARG A 330 1.85 44.95 -26.31
CA ARG A 330 2.52 46.25 -26.46
C ARG A 330 2.03 46.90 -27.76
N THR A 331 1.12 47.86 -27.63
CA THR A 331 0.99 48.94 -28.60
C THR A 331 1.92 50.07 -28.16
N ILE A 332 2.95 50.35 -28.96
CA ILE A 332 3.77 51.55 -28.86
C ILE A 332 3.26 52.53 -29.91
N LYS A 333 2.88 53.74 -29.49
CA LYS A 333 3.15 55.02 -30.19
C LYS A 333 2.68 56.23 -29.37
N GLY A 334 3.60 57.18 -29.13
CA GLY A 334 3.30 58.62 -29.02
C GLY A 334 3.44 59.29 -27.64
N GLU A 335 4.55 60.00 -27.45
CA GLU A 335 4.88 61.03 -26.43
C GLU A 335 3.99 62.32 -26.48
N PRO A 336 4.11 63.37 -25.61
CA PRO A 336 4.75 63.53 -24.27
C PRO A 336 4.04 64.47 -23.21
N GLN A 337 4.52 64.43 -21.94
CA GLN A 337 4.45 65.42 -20.79
C GLN A 337 3.05 65.86 -20.22
N VAL A 338 2.78 66.23 -18.93
CA VAL A 338 3.49 66.91 -17.79
C VAL A 338 2.80 66.50 -16.41
N PRO A 339 3.02 67.08 -15.18
CA PRO A 339 3.17 66.33 -13.91
C PRO A 339 2.02 66.47 -12.86
N SER A 340 2.12 65.68 -11.76
CA SER A 340 1.55 65.74 -10.36
C SER A 340 0.64 66.93 -9.95
N PRO A 341 -0.30 66.89 -8.94
CA PRO A 341 -0.21 66.14 -7.67
C PRO A 341 -1.50 65.75 -6.87
N ALA A 342 -1.30 64.83 -5.91
CA ALA A 342 -1.76 64.80 -4.50
C ALA A 342 -3.25 64.99 -4.03
N THR A 343 -3.63 64.04 -3.14
CA THR A 343 -4.35 64.18 -1.84
C THR A 343 -5.87 63.91 -1.75
N ILE A 344 -6.21 63.30 -0.59
CA ILE A 344 -7.47 63.28 0.19
C ILE A 344 -8.33 62.02 -0.06
N MET A 345 -8.20 60.97 0.79
CA MET A 345 -8.95 60.73 2.04
C MET A 345 -10.46 60.65 1.78
N THR A 346 -11.18 59.56 2.09
CA THR A 346 -11.67 59.17 3.42
C THR A 346 -12.39 57.83 3.24
N GLU A 347 -12.06 56.78 4.02
CA GLU A 347 -12.81 56.31 5.22
C GLU A 347 -14.06 55.47 4.81
N VAL A 348 -14.43 54.32 5.38
CA VAL A 348 -14.45 53.81 6.77
C VAL A 348 -14.57 52.26 6.65
N SER A 349 -13.58 51.49 7.11
CA SER A 349 -13.52 50.73 8.38
C SER A 349 -14.35 49.44 8.48
N ALA A 350 -13.63 48.36 8.82
CA ALA A 350 -13.89 47.41 9.93
C ALA A 350 -15.23 46.62 9.94
N SER A 351 -15.34 45.36 10.35
CA SER A 351 -14.49 44.46 11.13
C SER A 351 -15.10 43.04 11.10
N TRP A 352 -14.21 42.04 11.11
CA TRP A 352 -14.27 40.76 11.82
C TRP A 352 -15.53 40.39 12.62
N THR A 353 -15.96 39.13 12.52
CA THR A 353 -15.85 38.16 13.64
C THR A 353 -16.15 36.72 13.22
N THR A 354 -15.49 35.82 13.94
CA THR A 354 -15.51 34.36 13.91
C THR A 354 -16.63 33.77 14.78
N ARG A 355 -17.26 32.66 14.35
CA ARG A 355 -17.36 31.39 15.12
C ARG A 355 -18.12 30.28 14.38
N THR A 356 -17.59 29.08 14.58
CA THR A 356 -18.16 27.74 14.40
C THR A 356 -19.56 27.55 15.00
N TYR A 357 -20.44 26.81 14.32
CA TYR A 357 -21.24 25.72 14.92
C TYR A 357 -21.72 24.74 13.84
N SER A 358 -21.88 23.49 14.27
CA SER A 358 -22.35 22.34 13.51
C SER A 358 -23.88 22.34 13.40
N GLU A 359 -24.41 21.82 12.28
CA GLU A 359 -25.49 20.82 12.18
C GLU A 359 -25.96 20.72 10.72
N ALA A 360 -26.29 19.50 10.29
CA ALA A 360 -27.05 19.26 9.05
C ALA A 360 -28.52 19.69 9.28
N PRO A 361 -29.29 19.96 8.20
CA PRO A 361 -30.17 18.88 7.73
C PRO A 361 -30.45 18.84 6.21
N GLU A 362 -30.86 17.63 5.79
CA GLU A 362 -31.93 17.25 4.85
C GLU A 362 -31.99 17.80 3.39
N ASP A 363 -31.90 16.82 2.49
CA ASP A 363 -32.93 16.43 1.49
C ASP A 363 -33.46 17.50 0.53
N VAL A 364 -32.99 17.45 -0.73
CA VAL A 364 -33.83 17.76 -1.90
C VAL A 364 -33.48 16.81 -3.04
N SER A 365 -34.44 15.96 -3.34
CA SER A 365 -34.59 15.15 -4.54
C SER A 365 -34.73 16.00 -5.80
N HIS A 366 -34.07 15.60 -6.89
CA HIS A 366 -34.54 15.91 -8.23
C HIS A 366 -34.57 14.66 -9.10
N ASP A 367 -35.79 14.39 -9.55
CA ASP A 367 -36.28 13.37 -10.47
C ASP A 367 -35.64 13.44 -11.88
N MET A 368 -35.29 12.24 -12.40
CA MET A 368 -35.76 11.58 -13.64
C MET A 368 -35.69 12.32 -15.02
N PRO A 369 -35.68 11.61 -16.19
CA PRO A 369 -36.17 10.24 -16.38
C PRO A 369 -35.36 9.26 -17.25
N SER A 370 -35.73 8.01 -17.00
CA SER A 370 -35.63 6.81 -17.83
C SER A 370 -36.21 6.97 -19.24
N SER A 371 -35.67 6.20 -20.19
CA SER A 371 -36.43 5.76 -21.37
C SER A 371 -36.19 4.27 -21.59
N THR A 372 -37.27 3.52 -21.42
CA THR A 372 -37.42 2.09 -21.71
C THR A 372 -37.79 1.94 -23.19
N THR A 373 -37.25 0.94 -23.87
CA THR A 373 -37.91 0.35 -25.04
C THR A 373 -37.79 -1.16 -24.95
N THR A 374 -38.92 -1.78 -24.63
CA THR A 374 -39.20 -3.21 -24.71
C THR A 374 -39.65 -3.56 -26.13
N VAL A 375 -39.24 -4.73 -26.62
CA VAL A 375 -40.00 -5.50 -27.61
C VAL A 375 -40.11 -6.93 -27.09
N GLU A 376 -41.34 -7.32 -26.77
CA GLU A 376 -41.77 -8.70 -26.51
C GLU A 376 -42.03 -9.44 -27.83
N LEU A 377 -41.83 -10.77 -27.83
CA LEU A 377 -42.77 -11.71 -28.46
C LEU A 377 -42.55 -13.15 -27.95
N VAL A 378 -43.40 -13.51 -26.97
CA VAL A 378 -44.28 -14.70 -26.86
C VAL A 378 -43.72 -16.15 -26.98
N ASN A 379 -43.72 -16.81 -25.81
CA ASN A 379 -44.21 -18.15 -25.41
C ASN A 379 -44.36 -19.31 -26.43
N ALA A 380 -43.85 -20.49 -26.04
CA ALA A 380 -44.68 -21.64 -25.62
C ALA A 380 -43.85 -22.75 -24.95
N ALA A 381 -44.47 -23.44 -24.00
CA ALA A 381 -43.90 -24.35 -23.01
C ALA A 381 -43.63 -25.78 -23.50
N GLN A 382 -42.71 -26.50 -22.84
CA GLN A 382 -43.00 -27.70 -22.02
C GLN A 382 -41.71 -28.41 -21.57
N ASP A 383 -41.62 -28.59 -20.26
CA ASP A 383 -41.16 -29.77 -19.51
C ASP A 383 -40.11 -30.71 -20.12
N LYS A 384 -38.93 -30.77 -19.49
CA LYS A 384 -38.28 -32.01 -19.03
C LYS A 384 -36.91 -31.71 -18.40
N THR A 385 -36.74 -32.27 -17.20
CA THR A 385 -35.46 -32.63 -16.57
C THR A 385 -34.44 -33.14 -17.58
N ILE A 386 -33.18 -32.70 -17.48
CA ILE A 386 -31.94 -33.48 -17.69
C ILE A 386 -30.72 -32.56 -17.45
N VAL A 387 -29.77 -33.08 -16.66
CA VAL A 387 -28.42 -32.56 -16.42
C VAL A 387 -27.61 -32.57 -17.73
N PRO A 388 -26.81 -31.53 -18.04
CA PRO A 388 -25.73 -31.69 -19.01
C PRO A 388 -24.34 -31.42 -18.43
N GLN A 389 -23.49 -32.43 -18.59
CA GLN A 389 -22.04 -32.29 -18.70
C GLN A 389 -21.67 -31.63 -20.04
N GLU A 390 -20.74 -30.68 -20.04
CA GLU A 390 -19.94 -30.30 -21.22
C GLU A 390 -18.45 -30.30 -20.80
N LYS A 391 -17.65 -31.29 -21.24
CA LYS A 391 -16.88 -31.34 -22.49
C LYS A 391 -15.98 -30.12 -22.71
N ARG A 392 -14.77 -30.15 -22.12
CA ARG A 392 -13.62 -29.39 -22.65
C ARG A 392 -12.95 -30.20 -23.75
N LYS A 393 -12.86 -29.57 -24.92
CA LYS A 393 -12.19 -30.00 -26.15
C LYS A 393 -10.73 -30.36 -25.86
N ILE A 394 -10.32 -31.56 -26.30
CA ILE A 394 -8.92 -31.97 -26.38
C ILE A 394 -8.36 -31.34 -27.66
N HIS A 395 -7.50 -30.33 -27.51
CA HIS A 395 -6.59 -29.96 -28.58
C HIS A 395 -5.37 -30.88 -28.49
N SER A 396 -5.14 -31.66 -29.55
CA SER A 396 -3.85 -32.27 -29.86
C SER A 396 -2.79 -31.16 -30.06
N PRO A 397 -1.50 -31.45 -29.83
CA PRO A 397 -0.61 -31.27 -30.96
C PRO A 397 0.45 -32.37 -31.13
N LEU A 398 0.67 -32.62 -32.42
CA LEU A 398 1.86 -33.06 -33.14
C LEU A 398 3.11 -33.41 -32.33
N GLY A 399 3.60 -34.62 -32.58
CA GLY A 399 4.96 -35.01 -32.26
C GLY A 399 5.98 -34.12 -32.96
N THR A 400 6.94 -33.63 -32.19
CA THR A 400 8.19 -33.08 -32.72
C THR A 400 9.31 -33.95 -32.17
N ARG A 401 9.92 -34.77 -33.04
CA ARG A 401 11.19 -35.44 -32.75
C ARG A 401 12.30 -34.40 -32.82
N VAL A 402 13.13 -34.32 -31.79
CA VAL A 402 14.45 -33.66 -31.86
C VAL A 402 15.51 -34.74 -31.68
N PRO A 403 16.52 -34.85 -32.58
CA PRO A 403 17.59 -35.84 -32.44
C PRO A 403 18.59 -35.38 -31.38
N VAL A 404 18.98 -36.28 -30.48
CA VAL A 404 20.08 -36.06 -29.53
C VAL A 404 21.38 -36.50 -30.19
N ILE A 405 22.35 -35.58 -30.26
CA ILE A 405 23.73 -35.83 -30.68
C ILE A 405 24.43 -36.61 -29.58
N MET A 406 24.95 -37.79 -29.94
CA MET A 406 25.81 -38.62 -29.10
C MET A 406 27.23 -38.05 -29.04
N GLN A 407 27.78 -37.87 -27.83
CA GLN A 407 29.19 -38.15 -27.52
C GLN A 407 29.37 -38.51 -26.03
N GLY A 408 30.10 -39.60 -25.77
CA GLY A 408 30.72 -39.87 -24.47
C GLY A 408 30.25 -41.14 -23.77
N GLN A 409 31.10 -42.16 -23.75
CA GLN A 409 30.91 -43.45 -23.09
C GLN A 409 30.76 -43.30 -21.56
N GLY A 410 29.68 -43.83 -21.02
CA GLY A 410 29.43 -44.01 -19.58
C GLY A 410 28.06 -44.63 -19.39
N GLN A 411 27.96 -45.71 -18.60
CA GLN A 411 26.72 -46.47 -18.37
C GLN A 411 25.54 -45.53 -18.06
N VAL A 412 24.56 -45.52 -18.96
CA VAL A 412 23.29 -44.82 -18.75
C VAL A 412 22.32 -45.84 -18.17
N GLU A 413 21.99 -45.72 -16.88
CA GLU A 413 20.70 -46.21 -16.40
C GLU A 413 19.62 -45.47 -17.17
N THR A 414 19.06 -46.13 -18.19
CA THR A 414 17.89 -45.61 -18.91
C THR A 414 16.69 -45.67 -17.96
N LEU A 415 16.46 -44.57 -17.25
CA LEU A 415 15.17 -44.27 -16.62
C LEU A 415 14.11 -44.30 -17.72
N GLU A 416 13.34 -45.39 -17.81
CA GLU A 416 12.21 -45.49 -18.72
C GLU A 416 11.28 -44.28 -18.50
N PHE A 417 11.08 -43.51 -19.57
CA PHE A 417 10.16 -42.39 -19.57
C PHE A 417 8.73 -42.92 -19.42
N ARG A 418 8.15 -42.82 -18.22
CA ARG A 418 6.77 -43.22 -17.91
C ARG A 418 5.89 -42.03 -17.46
N PRO A 419 5.52 -41.10 -18.36
CA PRO A 419 4.62 -39.97 -18.02
C PRO A 419 3.29 -40.39 -17.38
N ALA A 420 2.79 -41.58 -17.74
CA ALA A 420 1.57 -42.15 -17.19
C ALA A 420 1.68 -42.42 -15.68
N GLU A 421 2.87 -42.74 -15.18
CA GLU A 421 3.11 -43.07 -13.77
C GLU A 421 3.00 -41.83 -12.89
N PHE A 422 3.67 -40.73 -13.24
CA PHE A 422 3.60 -39.48 -12.47
C PHE A 422 2.21 -38.85 -12.51
N ARG A 423 1.49 -38.99 -13.64
CA ARG A 423 0.09 -38.59 -13.72
C ARG A 423 -0.78 -39.42 -12.78
N SER A 424 -0.56 -40.74 -12.72
CA SER A 424 -1.28 -41.62 -11.79
C SER A 424 -1.00 -41.26 -10.32
N GLN A 425 0.27 -41.00 -9.97
CA GLN A 425 0.66 -40.52 -8.64
C GLN A 425 -0.02 -39.21 -8.29
N HIS A 426 -0.03 -38.21 -9.20
CA HIS A 426 -0.72 -36.95 -8.97
C HIS A 426 -2.22 -37.18 -8.72
N LEU A 427 -2.91 -37.97 -9.56
CA LEU A 427 -4.33 -38.26 -9.39
C LEU A 427 -4.63 -39.00 -8.08
N THR A 428 -3.72 -39.84 -7.62
CA THR A 428 -3.80 -40.50 -6.31
C THR A 428 -3.66 -39.47 -5.19
N GLY A 429 -2.74 -38.51 -5.33
CA GLY A 429 -2.63 -37.35 -4.46
C GLY A 429 -3.93 -36.53 -4.39
N ASP A 430 -4.56 -36.25 -5.53
CA ASP A 430 -5.85 -35.55 -5.59
C ASP A 430 -6.95 -36.31 -4.84
N SER A 431 -6.99 -37.64 -4.98
CA SER A 431 -7.92 -38.50 -4.26
C SER A 431 -7.72 -38.42 -2.75
N PHE A 432 -6.47 -38.53 -2.28
CA PHE A 432 -6.15 -38.37 -0.86
C PHE A 432 -6.47 -36.96 -0.34
N TYR A 433 -6.21 -35.92 -1.13
CA TYR A 433 -6.53 -34.54 -0.77
C TYR A 433 -8.03 -34.34 -0.56
N ARG A 434 -8.87 -34.86 -1.46
CA ARG A 434 -10.35 -34.81 -1.34
C ARG A 434 -10.86 -35.58 -0.12
N GLN A 435 -10.18 -36.67 0.26
CA GLN A 435 -10.45 -37.44 1.47
C GLN A 435 -9.90 -36.77 2.75
N LYS A 436 -9.32 -35.57 2.65
CA LYS A 436 -8.65 -34.84 3.75
C LYS A 436 -7.43 -35.56 4.35
N ARG A 437 -6.87 -36.53 3.61
CA ARG A 437 -5.66 -37.30 3.95
C ARG A 437 -4.42 -36.56 3.47
N TYR A 438 -4.19 -35.37 4.02
CA TYR A 438 -3.24 -34.40 3.46
C TYR A 438 -1.77 -34.86 3.50
N LYS A 439 -1.37 -35.64 4.52
CA LYS A 439 -0.01 -36.22 4.60
C LYS A 439 0.26 -37.22 3.46
N GLU A 440 -0.72 -38.06 3.16
CA GLU A 440 -0.58 -39.04 2.08
C GLU A 440 -0.66 -38.37 0.70
N ALA A 441 -1.51 -37.34 0.57
CA ALA A 441 -1.54 -36.49 -0.61
C ALA A 441 -0.18 -35.81 -0.85
N GLU A 442 0.43 -35.24 0.19
CA GLU A 442 1.76 -34.64 0.13
C GLU A 442 2.81 -35.62 -0.40
N THR A 443 2.86 -36.85 0.13
CA THR A 443 3.79 -37.89 -0.33
C THR A 443 3.63 -38.15 -1.83
N MET A 444 2.39 -38.33 -2.30
CA MET A 444 2.10 -38.57 -3.72
C MET A 444 2.47 -37.36 -4.59
N PHE A 445 2.18 -36.13 -4.14
CA PHE A 445 2.52 -34.92 -4.89
C PHE A 445 4.03 -34.66 -4.94
N ARG A 446 4.79 -34.93 -3.87
CA ARG A 446 6.26 -34.84 -3.89
C ARG A 446 6.86 -35.82 -4.91
N GLN A 447 6.37 -37.06 -4.95
CA GLN A 447 6.81 -38.07 -5.93
C GLN A 447 6.48 -37.63 -7.36
N ALA A 448 5.25 -37.20 -7.62
CA ALA A 448 4.83 -36.72 -8.93
C ALA A 448 5.60 -35.47 -9.38
N LEU A 449 5.88 -34.53 -8.46
CA LEU A 449 6.67 -33.32 -8.74
C LEU A 449 8.10 -33.68 -9.11
N GLN A 450 8.79 -34.47 -8.29
CA GLN A 450 10.18 -34.88 -8.55
C GLN A 450 10.33 -35.63 -9.88
N GLY A 451 9.37 -36.51 -10.19
CA GLY A 451 9.33 -37.23 -11.46
C GLY A 451 9.15 -36.31 -12.67
N ARG A 452 8.21 -35.36 -12.59
CA ARG A 452 7.93 -34.38 -13.66
C ARG A 452 9.07 -33.39 -13.86
N GLU A 453 9.71 -32.91 -12.78
CA GLU A 453 10.90 -32.04 -12.88
C GLU A 453 12.05 -32.72 -13.63
N LYS A 454 12.30 -34.01 -13.36
CA LYS A 454 13.37 -34.77 -14.03
C LYS A 454 13.05 -35.09 -15.49
N THR A 455 11.79 -35.31 -15.83
CA THR A 455 11.40 -35.85 -17.15
C THR A 455 10.83 -34.81 -18.10
N LEU A 456 9.99 -33.90 -17.61
CA LEU A 456 9.37 -32.82 -18.38
C LEU A 456 10.13 -31.49 -18.23
N GLY A 457 10.97 -31.40 -17.20
CA GLY A 457 11.69 -30.19 -16.84
C GLY A 457 10.95 -29.35 -15.78
N PRO A 458 11.66 -28.40 -15.17
CA PRO A 458 11.07 -27.51 -14.17
C PRO A 458 10.02 -26.60 -14.79
N ASP A 459 10.13 -26.25 -16.08
CA ASP A 459 9.26 -25.25 -16.73
C ASP A 459 7.98 -25.81 -17.39
N HIS A 460 7.62 -27.08 -17.12
CA HIS A 460 6.44 -27.69 -17.73
C HIS A 460 5.16 -27.46 -16.91
N GLU A 461 4.02 -27.25 -17.57
CA GLU A 461 2.71 -26.96 -16.92
C GLU A 461 2.33 -28.01 -15.86
N ASP A 462 2.43 -29.30 -16.20
CA ASP A 462 2.22 -30.41 -15.26
C ASP A 462 3.15 -30.37 -14.03
N THR A 463 4.38 -29.87 -14.18
CA THR A 463 5.32 -29.74 -13.06
C THR A 463 4.79 -28.70 -12.08
N PHE A 464 4.35 -27.54 -12.57
CA PHE A 464 3.76 -26.50 -11.71
C PHE A 464 2.42 -26.92 -11.11
N TYR A 465 1.63 -27.71 -11.83
CA TYR A 465 0.38 -28.27 -11.30
C TYR A 465 0.65 -29.18 -10.10
N SER A 466 1.64 -30.08 -10.18
CA SER A 466 2.09 -30.89 -9.03
C SER A 466 2.62 -30.05 -7.88
N ALA A 467 3.42 -29.01 -8.16
CA ALA A 467 3.91 -28.10 -7.14
C ALA A 467 2.75 -27.37 -6.45
N HIS A 468 1.78 -26.85 -7.20
CA HIS A 468 0.62 -26.18 -6.63
C HIS A 468 -0.19 -27.11 -5.72
N SER A 469 -0.47 -28.35 -6.15
CA SER A 469 -1.20 -29.34 -5.35
C SER A 469 -0.43 -29.77 -4.08
N LEU A 470 0.91 -29.85 -4.16
CA LEU A 470 1.77 -30.05 -3.01
C LEU A 470 1.64 -28.89 -2.01
N GLY A 471 1.71 -27.64 -2.50
CA GLY A 471 1.52 -26.44 -1.69
C GLY A 471 0.16 -26.42 -0.97
N LEU A 472 -0.92 -26.81 -1.66
CA LEU A 472 -2.25 -26.94 -1.05
C LEU A 472 -2.27 -27.97 0.08
N SER A 473 -1.60 -29.10 -0.09
CA SER A 473 -1.51 -30.16 0.93
C SER A 473 -0.74 -29.69 2.15
N LEU A 474 0.40 -29.04 1.96
CA LEU A 474 1.21 -28.44 3.03
C LEU A 474 0.44 -27.36 3.79
N TYR A 475 -0.27 -26.49 3.06
CA TYR A 475 -1.10 -25.46 3.67
C TYR A 475 -2.19 -26.05 4.57
N ARG A 476 -2.87 -27.11 4.14
CA ARG A 476 -3.90 -27.78 4.95
C ARG A 476 -3.33 -28.44 6.21
N GLN A 477 -2.06 -28.81 6.19
CA GLN A 477 -1.32 -29.31 7.35
C GLN A 477 -0.78 -28.20 8.26
N LYS A 478 -0.99 -26.92 7.90
CA LYS A 478 -0.46 -25.73 8.59
C LYS A 478 1.06 -25.57 8.49
N CYS A 479 1.71 -26.27 7.55
CA CYS A 479 3.12 -26.10 7.22
C CYS A 479 3.28 -24.90 6.27
N TYR A 480 2.97 -23.70 6.76
CA TYR A 480 2.82 -22.51 5.90
C TYR A 480 4.12 -22.04 5.26
N GLU A 481 5.27 -22.24 5.90
CA GLU A 481 6.59 -21.86 5.39
C GLU A 481 7.02 -22.75 4.21
N GLU A 482 6.82 -24.06 4.33
CA GLU A 482 7.03 -24.99 3.21
C GLU A 482 6.02 -24.74 2.09
N ALA A 483 4.74 -24.51 2.43
CA ALA A 483 3.71 -24.19 1.45
C ALA A 483 4.06 -22.90 0.67
N GLU A 484 4.56 -21.86 1.33
CA GLU A 484 5.05 -20.64 0.68
C GLU A 484 6.17 -20.94 -0.31
N THR A 485 7.17 -21.74 0.09
CA THR A 485 8.30 -22.09 -0.77
C THR A 485 7.83 -22.78 -2.05
N VAL A 486 6.94 -23.76 -1.90
CA VAL A 486 6.38 -24.52 -3.03
C VAL A 486 5.46 -23.64 -3.90
N PHE A 487 4.63 -22.77 -3.31
CA PHE A 487 3.79 -21.85 -4.09
C PHE A 487 4.62 -20.84 -4.86
N ARG A 488 5.74 -20.34 -4.32
CA ARG A 488 6.66 -19.46 -5.07
C ARG A 488 7.27 -20.17 -6.27
N GLN A 489 7.68 -21.43 -6.09
CA GLN A 489 8.20 -22.25 -7.18
C GLN A 489 7.16 -22.43 -8.29
N ALA A 490 5.93 -22.84 -7.93
CA ALA A 490 4.83 -22.98 -8.89
C ALA A 490 4.49 -21.66 -9.59
N LEU A 491 4.52 -20.54 -8.84
CA LEU A 491 4.20 -19.21 -9.35
C LEU A 491 5.26 -18.70 -10.34
N GLN A 492 6.55 -18.85 -10.03
CA GLN A 492 7.65 -18.45 -10.92
C GLN A 492 7.53 -19.11 -12.29
N GLY A 493 7.19 -20.40 -12.28
CA GLY A 493 6.96 -21.18 -13.48
C GLY A 493 5.74 -20.75 -14.28
N ARG A 494 4.59 -20.69 -13.61
CA ARG A 494 3.31 -20.28 -14.22
C ARG A 494 3.36 -18.85 -14.75
N ASP A 495 4.03 -17.93 -14.06
CA ASP A 495 4.25 -16.55 -14.53
C ASP A 495 5.00 -16.51 -15.86
N ARG A 496 6.02 -17.37 -16.04
CA ARG A 496 6.81 -17.44 -17.27
C ARG A 496 6.06 -18.08 -18.43
N VAL A 497 5.34 -19.17 -18.17
CA VAL A 497 4.76 -20.03 -19.21
C VAL A 497 3.32 -19.66 -19.54
N LEU A 498 2.48 -19.44 -18.52
CA LEU A 498 1.05 -19.15 -18.69
C LEU A 498 0.78 -17.63 -18.68
N GLY A 499 1.70 -16.85 -18.10
CA GLY A 499 1.56 -15.42 -17.92
C GLY A 499 0.91 -15.03 -16.59
N HIS A 500 1.15 -13.78 -16.18
CA HIS A 500 0.79 -13.27 -14.84
C HIS A 500 -0.72 -13.16 -14.59
N SER A 501 -1.54 -13.03 -15.64
CA SER A 501 -3.00 -12.93 -15.53
C SER A 501 -3.72 -14.25 -15.75
N HIS A 502 -3.01 -15.36 -16.00
CA HIS A 502 -3.65 -16.66 -16.16
C HIS A 502 -4.30 -17.13 -14.86
N GLU A 503 -5.47 -17.76 -14.93
CA GLU A 503 -6.28 -18.15 -13.77
C GLU A 503 -5.49 -19.00 -12.76
N GLU A 504 -4.69 -19.96 -13.25
CA GLU A 504 -3.85 -20.81 -12.40
C GLU A 504 -2.71 -20.06 -11.70
N THR A 505 -2.14 -19.07 -12.39
CA THR A 505 -1.12 -18.16 -11.85
C THR A 505 -1.71 -17.31 -10.73
N LEU A 506 -2.91 -16.76 -10.96
CA LEU A 506 -3.66 -15.99 -9.96
C LEU A 506 -4.11 -16.86 -8.77
N SER A 507 -4.44 -18.13 -9.02
CA SER A 507 -4.70 -19.10 -7.95
C SER A 507 -3.47 -19.30 -7.08
N SER A 508 -2.30 -19.53 -7.68
CA SER A 508 -1.04 -19.70 -6.94
C SER A 508 -0.64 -18.44 -6.17
N THR A 509 -0.84 -17.27 -6.78
CA THR A 509 -0.65 -15.96 -6.15
C THR A 509 -1.54 -15.82 -4.92
N HIS A 510 -2.83 -16.16 -5.05
CA HIS A 510 -3.78 -16.09 -3.93
C HIS A 510 -3.38 -17.03 -2.78
N TRP A 511 -2.98 -18.26 -3.09
CA TRP A 511 -2.57 -19.24 -2.09
C TRP A 511 -1.23 -18.90 -1.42
N LEU A 512 -0.29 -18.28 -2.15
CA LEU A 512 0.90 -17.67 -1.56
C LEU A 512 0.50 -16.59 -0.55
N GLY A 513 -0.43 -15.71 -0.90
CA GLY A 513 -1.00 -14.70 0.00
C GLY A 513 -1.60 -15.32 1.28
N LEU A 514 -2.34 -16.43 1.15
CA LEU A 514 -2.88 -17.15 2.31
C LEU A 514 -1.78 -17.73 3.21
N SER A 515 -0.75 -18.37 2.64
CA SER A 515 0.39 -18.90 3.40
C SER A 515 1.10 -17.78 4.18
N LEU A 516 1.35 -16.64 3.54
CA LEU A 516 1.95 -15.46 4.18
C LEU A 516 1.05 -14.89 5.29
N TYR A 517 -0.25 -14.80 5.04
CA TYR A 517 -1.23 -14.30 6.01
C TYR A 517 -1.23 -15.15 7.30
N HIS A 518 -1.20 -16.47 7.16
CA HIS A 518 -1.17 -17.37 8.31
C HIS A 518 0.16 -17.39 9.07
N GLN A 519 1.25 -16.99 8.43
CA GLN A 519 2.52 -16.64 9.10
C GLN A 519 2.51 -15.26 9.74
N LYS A 520 1.35 -14.58 9.75
CA LYS A 520 1.17 -13.20 10.24
C LYS A 520 1.89 -12.14 9.43
N ARG A 521 2.42 -12.47 8.24
CA ARG A 521 3.11 -11.56 7.30
C ARG A 521 2.11 -10.74 6.48
N TYR A 522 1.26 -9.98 7.17
CA TYR A 522 0.09 -9.32 6.57
C TYR A 522 0.45 -8.33 5.45
N LYS A 523 1.53 -7.55 5.60
CA LYS A 523 1.98 -6.61 4.56
C LYS A 523 2.34 -7.34 3.25
N GLU A 524 2.98 -8.49 3.32
CA GLU A 524 3.34 -9.29 2.14
C GLU A 524 2.12 -10.01 1.58
N ALA A 525 1.26 -10.55 2.44
CA ALA A 525 -0.01 -11.14 2.02
C ALA A 525 -0.92 -10.13 1.29
N GLU A 526 -0.93 -8.86 1.73
CA GLU A 526 -1.66 -7.78 1.07
C GLU A 526 -1.22 -7.61 -0.39
N ILE A 527 0.09 -7.65 -0.66
CA ILE A 527 0.64 -7.52 -2.01
C ILE A 527 0.11 -8.64 -2.90
N GLU A 528 0.20 -9.89 -2.45
CA GLU A 528 -0.27 -11.05 -3.22
C GLU A 528 -1.79 -11.05 -3.39
N PHE A 529 -2.56 -10.67 -2.36
CA PHE A 529 -4.01 -10.56 -2.48
C PHE A 529 -4.45 -9.45 -3.44
N ARG A 530 -3.78 -8.29 -3.44
CA ARG A 530 -4.05 -7.22 -4.42
C ARG A 530 -3.76 -7.70 -5.85
N ARG A 531 -2.62 -8.38 -6.05
CA ARG A 531 -2.25 -8.96 -7.35
C ARG A 531 -3.29 -9.98 -7.83
N ALA A 532 -3.67 -10.94 -6.98
CA ALA A 532 -4.66 -11.95 -7.32
C ALA A 532 -6.06 -11.36 -7.53
N LEU A 533 -6.45 -10.35 -6.74
CA LEU A 533 -7.73 -9.66 -6.87
C LEU A 533 -7.81 -8.92 -8.21
N GLN A 534 -6.80 -8.11 -8.53
CA GLN A 534 -6.77 -7.34 -9.76
C GLN A 534 -6.81 -8.26 -10.99
N GLY A 535 -5.96 -9.29 -11.05
CA GLY A 535 -5.97 -10.19 -12.20
C GLY A 535 -7.30 -10.94 -12.36
N ARG A 536 -7.97 -11.30 -11.25
CA ARG A 536 -9.30 -11.94 -11.29
C ARG A 536 -10.41 -10.98 -11.68
N GLU A 537 -10.31 -9.69 -11.35
CA GLU A 537 -11.24 -8.68 -11.88
C GLU A 537 -11.14 -8.56 -13.39
N GLU A 538 -9.92 -8.52 -13.92
CA GLU A 538 -9.67 -8.40 -15.35
C GLU A 538 -10.12 -9.65 -16.13
N THR A 539 -9.93 -10.85 -15.57
CA THR A 539 -10.18 -12.12 -16.27
C THR A 539 -11.53 -12.75 -15.99
N LEU A 540 -12.03 -12.68 -14.76
CA LEU A 540 -13.26 -13.35 -14.33
C LEU A 540 -14.39 -12.33 -14.05
N GLY A 541 -14.05 -11.05 -13.92
CA GLY A 541 -14.99 -9.99 -13.58
C GLY A 541 -15.17 -9.77 -12.07
N TYR A 542 -15.77 -8.62 -11.73
CA TYR A 542 -15.91 -8.13 -10.36
C TYR A 542 -16.76 -9.01 -9.44
N ASN A 543 -17.78 -9.69 -9.99
CA ASN A 543 -18.75 -10.48 -9.24
C ASN A 543 -18.42 -11.99 -9.20
N HIS A 544 -17.31 -12.42 -9.83
CA HIS A 544 -16.92 -13.81 -9.80
C HIS A 544 -16.58 -14.26 -8.37
N LYS A 545 -16.96 -15.50 -8.01
CA LYS A 545 -16.78 -16.05 -6.67
C LYS A 545 -15.34 -15.90 -6.16
N ASP A 546 -14.36 -16.20 -6.99
CA ASP A 546 -12.94 -16.14 -6.63
C ASP A 546 -12.40 -14.71 -6.53
N THR A 547 -12.97 -13.78 -7.30
CA THR A 547 -12.69 -12.34 -7.17
C THR A 547 -13.19 -11.82 -5.83
N LEU A 548 -14.42 -12.17 -5.46
CA LEU A 548 -15.02 -11.81 -4.17
C LEU A 548 -14.29 -12.48 -3.00
N TYR A 549 -13.78 -13.69 -3.19
CA TYR A 549 -12.94 -14.35 -2.20
C TYR A 549 -11.61 -13.61 -2.00
N SER A 550 -10.91 -13.24 -3.07
CA SER A 550 -9.70 -12.40 -2.97
C SER A 550 -9.97 -11.05 -2.30
N ALA A 551 -11.07 -10.37 -2.63
CA ALA A 551 -11.46 -9.11 -2.00
C ALA A 551 -11.68 -9.27 -0.49
N ASN A 552 -12.35 -10.35 -0.07
CA ASN A 552 -12.53 -10.66 1.34
C ASN A 552 -11.20 -10.95 2.05
N GLN A 553 -10.28 -11.69 1.43
CA GLN A 553 -8.96 -11.96 2.03
C GLN A 553 -8.08 -10.70 2.11
N LEU A 554 -8.15 -9.83 1.11
CA LEU A 554 -7.52 -8.52 1.17
C LEU A 554 -8.08 -7.68 2.32
N ALA A 555 -9.40 -7.66 2.51
CA ALA A 555 -10.03 -6.98 3.64
C ALA A 555 -9.52 -7.50 5.00
N MET A 556 -9.32 -8.81 5.12
CA MET A 556 -8.74 -9.42 6.33
C MET A 556 -7.31 -8.97 6.58
N SER A 557 -6.47 -9.04 5.55
CA SER A 557 -5.07 -8.63 5.66
C SER A 557 -4.95 -7.15 6.04
N LEU A 558 -5.79 -6.29 5.48
CA LEU A 558 -5.85 -4.87 5.82
C LEU A 558 -6.34 -4.64 7.26
N TYR A 559 -7.35 -5.40 7.69
CA TYR A 559 -7.89 -5.32 9.04
C TYR A 559 -6.83 -5.68 10.10
N ASP A 560 -6.05 -6.75 9.89
CA ASP A 560 -4.99 -7.16 10.83
C ASP A 560 -3.75 -6.25 10.80
N GLN A 561 -3.72 -5.30 9.87
CA GLN A 561 -2.76 -4.19 9.80
C GLN A 561 -3.33 -2.88 10.38
N ASP A 562 -4.49 -2.92 11.04
CA ASP A 562 -5.21 -1.75 11.57
C ASP A 562 -5.65 -0.72 10.51
N LYS A 563 -5.63 -1.10 9.21
CA LYS A 563 -6.10 -0.27 8.08
C LYS A 563 -7.62 -0.40 7.91
N TYR A 564 -8.37 -0.10 8.96
CA TYR A 564 -9.81 -0.41 9.03
C TYR A 564 -10.66 0.29 7.95
N LYS A 565 -10.27 1.48 7.48
CA LYS A 565 -10.98 2.19 6.39
C LYS A 565 -10.84 1.48 5.04
N GLU A 566 -9.64 1.00 4.73
CA GLU A 566 -9.41 0.22 3.51
C GLU A 566 -10.07 -1.16 3.60
N ALA A 567 -9.98 -1.80 4.78
CA ALA A 567 -10.67 -3.06 5.05
C ALA A 567 -12.20 -2.94 4.91
N GLU A 568 -12.79 -1.82 5.35
CA GLU A 568 -14.21 -1.52 5.12
C GLU A 568 -14.52 -1.45 3.63
N THR A 569 -13.72 -0.74 2.84
CA THR A 569 -13.93 -0.59 1.40
C THR A 569 -13.96 -1.96 0.71
N MET A 570 -12.99 -2.82 1.01
CA MET A 570 -12.93 -4.18 0.44
C MET A 570 -14.04 -5.09 1.00
N SER A 571 -14.40 -4.96 2.27
CA SER A 571 -15.49 -5.74 2.89
C SER A 571 -16.86 -5.38 2.29
N ARG A 572 -17.14 -4.09 2.05
CA ARG A 572 -18.38 -3.64 1.39
C ARG A 572 -18.49 -4.23 0.00
N ARG A 573 -17.42 -4.12 -0.78
CA ARG A 573 -17.36 -4.67 -2.12
C ARG A 573 -17.60 -6.19 -2.14
N ALA A 574 -16.91 -6.93 -1.27
CA ALA A 574 -17.10 -8.39 -1.18
C ALA A 574 -18.53 -8.75 -0.74
N LEU A 575 -19.12 -7.98 0.18
CA LEU A 575 -20.48 -8.16 0.67
C LEU A 575 -21.51 -7.94 -0.45
N GLU A 576 -21.44 -6.81 -1.15
CA GLU A 576 -22.37 -6.45 -2.23
C GLU A 576 -22.38 -7.51 -3.35
N GLY A 577 -21.20 -8.00 -3.75
CA GLY A 577 -21.10 -9.06 -4.75
C GLY A 577 -21.65 -10.41 -4.25
N ARG A 578 -21.38 -10.76 -2.99
CA ARG A 578 -21.86 -12.02 -2.38
C ARG A 578 -23.37 -12.02 -2.15
N GLU A 579 -23.95 -10.86 -1.82
CA GLU A 579 -25.41 -10.72 -1.72
C GLU A 579 -26.09 -11.01 -3.06
N LYS A 580 -25.56 -10.46 -4.15
CA LYS A 580 -26.08 -10.71 -5.50
C LYS A 580 -25.90 -12.17 -5.94
N LEU A 581 -24.75 -12.77 -5.60
CA LEU A 581 -24.40 -14.12 -6.08
C LEU A 581 -25.01 -15.25 -5.25
N LEU A 582 -25.06 -15.10 -3.93
CA LEU A 582 -25.37 -16.16 -2.97
C LEU A 582 -26.62 -15.87 -2.12
N GLY A 583 -27.09 -14.62 -2.12
CA GLY A 583 -28.18 -14.16 -1.25
C GLY A 583 -27.71 -13.70 0.13
N HIS A 584 -28.62 -13.07 0.86
CA HIS A 584 -28.34 -12.40 2.14
C HIS A 584 -28.02 -13.34 3.30
N ASP A 585 -28.60 -14.55 3.29
CA ASP A 585 -28.50 -15.53 4.39
C ASP A 585 -27.38 -16.58 4.18
N HIS A 586 -26.67 -16.53 3.04
CA HIS A 586 -25.58 -17.48 2.80
C HIS A 586 -24.42 -17.25 3.76
N GLU A 587 -23.78 -18.33 4.23
CA GLU A 587 -22.72 -18.28 5.25
C GLU A 587 -21.59 -17.31 4.87
N GLU A 588 -21.09 -17.37 3.63
CA GLU A 588 -20.08 -16.44 3.13
C GLU A 588 -20.51 -14.97 3.13
N THR A 589 -21.78 -14.68 2.83
CA THR A 589 -22.35 -13.33 2.89
C THR A 589 -22.42 -12.83 4.33
N LEU A 590 -22.82 -13.70 5.26
CA LEU A 590 -22.85 -13.40 6.70
C LEU A 590 -21.45 -13.23 7.28
N ASN A 591 -20.47 -13.99 6.80
CA ASN A 591 -19.05 -13.82 7.11
C ASN A 591 -18.55 -12.43 6.70
N SER A 592 -18.85 -12.00 5.47
CA SER A 592 -18.49 -10.66 4.99
C SER A 592 -19.24 -9.54 5.73
N THR A 593 -20.53 -9.75 6.04
CA THR A 593 -21.32 -8.81 6.86
C THR A 593 -20.70 -8.61 8.23
N HIS A 594 -20.30 -9.70 8.89
CA HIS A 594 -19.64 -9.65 10.19
C HIS A 594 -18.29 -8.91 10.12
N ARG A 595 -17.49 -9.16 9.08
CA ARG A 595 -16.18 -8.50 8.87
C ARG A 595 -16.33 -7.00 8.61
N LEU A 596 -17.35 -6.59 7.87
CA LEU A 596 -17.70 -5.19 7.72
C LEU A 596 -18.05 -4.57 9.08
N GLY A 597 -18.82 -5.28 9.92
CA GLY A 597 -19.10 -4.89 11.29
C GLY A 597 -17.83 -4.67 12.12
N LEU A 598 -16.86 -5.58 12.06
CA LEU A 598 -15.56 -5.43 12.76
C LEU A 598 -14.80 -4.20 12.28
N SER A 599 -14.68 -4.02 10.97
CA SER A 599 -13.97 -2.86 10.38
C SER A 599 -14.60 -1.54 10.82
N LEU A 600 -15.94 -1.46 10.90
CA LEU A 600 -16.66 -0.29 11.40
C LEU A 600 -16.50 -0.09 12.91
N TYR A 601 -16.52 -1.18 13.69
CA TYR A 601 -16.36 -1.15 15.14
C TYR A 601 -15.00 -0.57 15.54
N TYR A 602 -13.92 -1.01 14.93
CA TYR A 602 -12.57 -0.54 15.25
C TYR A 602 -12.30 0.89 14.76
N GLN A 603 -13.09 1.39 13.80
CA GLN A 603 -13.17 2.82 13.49
C GLN A 603 -13.99 3.63 14.52
N LYS A 604 -14.44 3.02 15.61
CA LYS A 604 -15.33 3.61 16.64
C LYS A 604 -16.70 4.03 16.10
N ARG A 605 -17.11 3.51 14.94
CA ARG A 605 -18.40 3.81 14.30
C ARG A 605 -19.47 2.82 14.76
N TYR A 606 -19.67 2.73 16.08
CA TYR A 606 -20.49 1.69 16.72
C TYR A 606 -21.95 1.67 16.25
N LYS A 607 -22.54 2.85 15.99
CA LYS A 607 -23.92 2.99 15.51
C LYS A 607 -24.16 2.29 14.17
N VAL A 608 -23.18 2.29 13.26
CA VAL A 608 -23.27 1.60 11.95
C VAL A 608 -22.68 0.18 11.98
N ALA A 609 -21.83 -0.14 12.95
CA ALA A 609 -21.35 -1.51 13.17
C ALA A 609 -22.45 -2.45 13.71
N ALA A 610 -23.26 -1.96 14.67
CA ALA A 610 -24.30 -2.77 15.31
C ALA A 610 -25.31 -3.38 14.33
N PRO A 611 -25.86 -2.66 13.33
CA PRO A 611 -26.72 -3.25 12.30
C PRO A 611 -26.05 -4.40 11.53
N MET A 612 -24.75 -4.29 11.23
CA MET A 612 -24.01 -5.37 10.55
C MET A 612 -23.91 -6.62 11.43
N PHE A 613 -23.55 -6.47 12.70
CA PHE A 613 -23.50 -7.60 13.63
C PHE A 613 -24.88 -8.20 13.89
N ARG A 614 -25.93 -7.38 13.99
CA ARG A 614 -27.30 -7.85 14.15
C ARG A 614 -27.75 -8.68 12.95
N ARG A 615 -27.47 -8.21 11.74
CA ARG A 615 -27.78 -8.96 10.51
C ARG A 615 -27.02 -10.28 10.45
N ALA A 616 -25.71 -10.26 10.70
CA ALA A 616 -24.90 -11.48 10.75
C ALA A 616 -25.40 -12.47 11.81
N LEU A 617 -25.81 -11.96 12.99
CA LEU A 617 -26.37 -12.77 14.07
C LEU A 617 -27.66 -13.46 13.64
N LEU A 618 -28.66 -12.71 13.15
CA LEU A 618 -29.95 -13.25 12.74
C LEU A 618 -29.80 -14.31 11.63
N GLY A 619 -28.99 -14.02 10.62
CA GLY A 619 -28.74 -14.99 9.54
C GLY A 619 -28.03 -16.26 10.02
N ARG A 620 -27.03 -16.12 10.91
CA ARG A 620 -26.31 -17.28 11.47
C ARG A 620 -27.16 -18.08 12.45
N GLU A 621 -28.07 -17.45 13.20
CA GLU A 621 -29.05 -18.15 14.04
C GLU A 621 -29.99 -19.00 13.21
N LYS A 622 -30.48 -18.46 12.09
CA LYS A 622 -31.36 -19.17 11.16
C LYS A 622 -30.67 -20.37 10.49
N THR A 623 -29.39 -20.22 10.10
CA THR A 623 -28.69 -21.23 9.29
C THR A 623 -27.84 -22.22 10.08
N LEU A 624 -27.19 -21.77 11.16
CA LEU A 624 -26.25 -22.57 11.97
C LEU A 624 -26.80 -22.89 13.36
N GLY A 625 -27.86 -22.19 13.78
CA GLY A 625 -28.43 -22.31 15.11
C GLY A 625 -27.77 -21.41 16.15
N TYR A 626 -28.44 -21.29 17.29
CA TYR A 626 -28.08 -20.40 18.39
C TYR A 626 -26.70 -20.72 19.01
N TYR A 627 -26.42 -22.01 19.24
CA TYR A 627 -25.20 -22.46 19.94
C TYR A 627 -23.96 -22.51 19.03
N HIS A 628 -24.08 -22.18 17.75
CA HIS A 628 -22.94 -22.21 16.86
C HIS A 628 -21.91 -21.11 17.20
N ARG A 629 -20.61 -21.44 17.15
CA ARG A 629 -19.53 -20.52 17.55
C ARG A 629 -19.59 -19.17 16.84
N HIS A 630 -19.83 -19.16 15.53
CA HIS A 630 -19.94 -17.92 14.75
C HIS A 630 -21.19 -17.09 15.07
N THR A 631 -22.27 -17.74 15.49
CA THR A 631 -23.49 -17.09 15.95
C THR A 631 -23.21 -16.33 17.24
N LEU A 632 -22.68 -17.03 18.25
CA LEU A 632 -22.30 -16.44 19.54
C LEU A 632 -21.24 -15.33 19.38
N TYR A 633 -20.31 -15.47 18.43
CA TYR A 633 -19.34 -14.43 18.12
C TYR A 633 -20.01 -13.16 17.59
N SER A 634 -21.06 -13.27 16.77
CA SER A 634 -21.82 -12.11 16.29
C SER A 634 -22.63 -11.45 17.40
N ALA A 635 -23.23 -12.25 18.28
CA ALA A 635 -23.94 -11.76 19.46
C ALA A 635 -23.02 -10.98 20.41
N TYR A 636 -21.80 -11.49 20.64
CA TYR A 636 -20.78 -10.83 21.44
C TYR A 636 -20.46 -9.43 20.89
N TRP A 637 -20.15 -9.34 19.60
CA TRP A 637 -19.80 -8.07 18.97
C TRP A 637 -20.96 -7.09 18.85
N LEU A 638 -22.19 -7.57 18.68
CA LEU A 638 -23.38 -6.75 18.81
C LEU A 638 -23.50 -6.17 20.23
N GLY A 639 -23.32 -7.01 21.26
CA GLY A 639 -23.32 -6.58 22.66
C GLY A 639 -22.28 -5.50 22.96
N LEU A 640 -21.04 -5.70 22.51
CA LEU A 640 -19.98 -4.68 22.63
C LEU A 640 -20.33 -3.39 21.88
N SER A 641 -20.85 -3.49 20.66
CA SER A 641 -21.25 -2.32 19.88
C SER A 641 -22.35 -1.51 20.57
N LEU A 642 -23.29 -2.18 21.25
CA LEU A 642 -24.33 -1.53 22.05
C LEU A 642 -23.76 -0.90 23.32
N TYR A 643 -22.80 -1.56 23.97
CA TYR A 643 -22.12 -1.03 25.17
C TYR A 643 -21.46 0.32 24.88
N TYR A 644 -20.67 0.42 23.80
CA TYR A 644 -20.02 1.67 23.42
C TYR A 644 -20.98 2.74 22.87
N GLN A 645 -22.21 2.37 22.52
CA GLN A 645 -23.31 3.31 22.25
C GLN A 645 -24.01 3.79 23.52
N LYS A 646 -23.55 3.39 24.72
CA LYS A 646 -24.20 3.65 26.02
C LYS A 646 -25.59 3.01 26.17
N ARG A 647 -25.92 2.02 25.33
CA ARG A 647 -27.17 1.25 25.40
C ARG A 647 -26.98 0.06 26.33
N TYR A 648 -26.65 0.34 27.59
CA TYR A 648 -26.12 -0.67 28.52
C TYR A 648 -27.09 -1.82 28.81
N LYS A 649 -28.39 -1.56 28.96
CA LYS A 649 -29.40 -2.60 29.17
C LYS A 649 -29.49 -3.59 27.99
N GLU A 650 -29.43 -3.08 26.76
CA GLU A 650 -29.44 -3.92 25.55
C GLU A 650 -28.12 -4.67 25.38
N ALA A 651 -26.99 -4.02 25.69
CA ALA A 651 -25.68 -4.64 25.68
C ALA A 651 -25.60 -5.80 26.68
N GLU A 652 -26.06 -5.59 27.90
CA GLU A 652 -26.14 -6.60 28.95
C GLU A 652 -26.99 -7.79 28.49
N THR A 653 -28.17 -7.54 27.93
CA THR A 653 -29.06 -8.58 27.39
C THR A 653 -28.33 -9.45 26.36
N MET A 654 -27.59 -8.81 25.44
CA MET A 654 -26.83 -9.53 24.40
C MET A 654 -25.59 -10.26 24.92
N LEU A 655 -24.88 -9.68 25.87
CA LEU A 655 -23.69 -10.29 26.46
C LEU A 655 -24.06 -11.45 27.40
N ARG A 656 -25.17 -11.33 28.14
CA ARG A 656 -25.74 -12.42 28.95
C ARG A 656 -26.14 -13.61 28.08
N ARG A 657 -26.83 -13.34 26.97
CA ARG A 657 -27.16 -14.37 25.97
C ARG A 657 -25.90 -15.05 25.45
N THR A 658 -24.90 -14.26 25.04
CA THR A 658 -23.60 -14.77 24.56
C THR A 658 -22.91 -15.66 25.60
N LEU A 659 -22.87 -15.20 26.87
CA LEU A 659 -22.25 -15.92 27.98
C LEU A 659 -22.91 -17.28 28.19
N GLN A 660 -24.24 -17.33 28.30
CA GLN A 660 -24.99 -18.59 28.46
C GLN A 660 -24.72 -19.57 27.33
N GLY A 661 -24.67 -19.07 26.08
CA GLY A 661 -24.34 -19.91 24.92
C GLY A 661 -22.91 -20.46 24.96
N ARG A 662 -21.94 -19.64 25.37
CA ARG A 662 -20.53 -20.04 25.48
C ARG A 662 -20.28 -20.99 26.66
N GLU A 663 -20.94 -20.79 27.80
CA GLU A 663 -20.84 -21.71 28.94
C GLU A 663 -21.30 -23.11 28.57
N LYS A 664 -22.43 -23.23 27.84
CA LYS A 664 -22.95 -24.52 27.39
C LYS A 664 -22.07 -25.22 26.36
N THR A 665 -21.35 -24.47 25.52
CA THR A 665 -20.63 -25.02 24.35
C THR A 665 -19.13 -25.18 24.57
N LEU A 666 -18.52 -24.30 25.38
CA LEU A 666 -17.08 -24.23 25.61
C LEU A 666 -16.71 -24.49 27.07
N GLY A 667 -17.67 -24.43 28.00
CA GLY A 667 -17.44 -24.51 29.44
C GLY A 667 -17.16 -23.15 30.09
N HIS A 668 -17.20 -23.13 31.43
CA HIS A 668 -17.09 -21.90 32.24
C HIS A 668 -15.71 -21.24 32.20
N ASP A 669 -14.64 -22.04 32.04
CA ASP A 669 -13.25 -21.59 32.13
C ASP A 669 -12.63 -21.25 30.77
N HIS A 670 -13.35 -21.49 29.67
CA HIS A 670 -12.84 -21.16 28.35
C HIS A 670 -12.66 -19.64 28.21
N LYS A 671 -11.54 -19.21 27.64
CA LYS A 671 -11.16 -17.79 27.50
C LYS A 671 -12.27 -16.90 26.91
N GLU A 672 -12.96 -17.40 25.88
CA GLU A 672 -14.08 -16.66 25.27
C GLU A 672 -15.30 -16.51 26.20
N THR A 673 -15.54 -17.48 27.08
CA THR A 673 -16.61 -17.46 28.08
C THR A 673 -16.28 -16.44 29.16
N VAL A 674 -15.05 -16.47 29.69
CA VAL A 674 -14.56 -15.50 30.68
C VAL A 674 -14.65 -14.07 30.13
N ASN A 675 -14.17 -13.83 28.91
CA ASN A 675 -14.26 -12.51 28.27
C ASN A 675 -15.72 -12.03 28.11
N ALA A 676 -16.66 -12.94 27.80
CA ALA A 676 -18.08 -12.60 27.71
C ALA A 676 -18.66 -12.22 29.09
N ARG A 677 -18.26 -12.93 30.14
CA ARG A 677 -18.64 -12.65 31.54
C ARG A 677 -18.20 -11.26 31.97
N GLU A 678 -16.90 -10.95 31.81
CA GLU A 678 -16.37 -9.63 32.16
C GLU A 678 -17.07 -8.49 31.41
N CYS A 679 -17.37 -8.69 30.12
CA CYS A 679 -18.07 -7.67 29.34
C CYS A 679 -19.53 -7.52 29.80
N MET A 680 -20.19 -8.63 30.13
CA MET A 680 -21.56 -8.65 30.66
C MET A 680 -21.62 -7.93 32.01
N ASP A 681 -20.70 -8.23 32.93
CA ASP A 681 -20.62 -7.58 34.25
C ASP A 681 -20.40 -6.06 34.09
N LYS A 682 -19.46 -5.66 33.23
CA LYS A 682 -19.25 -4.23 32.89
C LYS A 682 -20.50 -3.56 32.35
N ALA A 683 -21.27 -4.25 31.50
CA ALA A 683 -22.52 -3.74 30.97
C ALA A 683 -23.60 -3.62 32.06
N HIS A 684 -23.68 -4.62 32.94
CA HIS A 684 -24.62 -4.66 34.06
C HIS A 684 -24.37 -3.52 35.07
N THR A 685 -23.12 -3.33 35.52
CA THR A 685 -22.75 -2.23 36.43
C THR A 685 -23.16 -0.87 35.86
N ARG A 686 -22.83 -0.61 34.59
CA ARG A 686 -23.21 0.63 33.91
C ARG A 686 -24.71 0.78 33.69
N ALA A 687 -25.44 -0.32 33.49
CA ALA A 687 -26.90 -0.30 33.35
C ALA A 687 -27.61 0.06 34.66
N LEU A 688 -26.99 -0.23 35.81
CA LEU A 688 -27.45 0.15 37.14
C LEU A 688 -27.07 1.60 37.54
N GLY A 689 -26.28 2.29 36.73
CA GLY A 689 -25.78 3.64 37.04
C GLY A 689 -24.61 3.68 38.03
N LEU A 690 -24.00 2.52 38.28
CA LEU A 690 -22.76 2.33 39.05
C LEU A 690 -21.55 2.40 38.12
#